data_AF-A0A4P7RE37-F1
#
_entry.id   AF-A0A4P7RE37-F1
#
_cell.length_a   1.000
_cell.length_b   1.000
_cell.length_c   1.000
_cell.angle_alpha   90.00
_cell.angle_beta   90.00
_cell.angle_gamma   90.00
#
_symmetry.space_group_name_H-M   'P 1'
#
loop_
_entity.id
_entity.type
_entity.pdbx_description
1 polymer ?
#
loop_
_entity_poly.entity_id
_entity_poly.type
_entity_poly.pdbx_seq_one_letter_code
_entity_poly.pdbx_strand_id
1 'polypeptide(L)'
;MVQKKEAQRMRQLCLVLGLSLASWSAFAQNAIQTLTGSVQGGSEVIRIETSEALTVAPTGFTIQSPARIALDFPGVINAMGRSTVEINQGNLRSANVVQAGDRTRVVINLKQPAAYQARLEGKTVLLVMDRVEVTSQKPSATAMFAETQNQGTVTLKDIDFRLGAGNSGRVVVDLATSQVGVDIRQQGKDLVVDFLRSSLPEGLRRKLDVTDFGSPVQSIVTTQVGDRVRMTVTPKGNWEHSAYQSDSQFVLEVRERKVDDSKLTQGPGYSGEKLSLNFQNIEIRSLLQVIADFTNFNIVTSDSVTGAVTLRLKDVPWDQALDIILQAKGLGMRKSGNVLWIAPQDEIAAREKQELEAKASLETLESLRTQSFQMNYAKAADVAAQLTAGGNSTSSGSSSARILSGRGSAIAESRTNQLFVTDVPSKLEQVQQLISKLDIPVRQVLIEARIVEADDSFGRSLGVRLGGSDLRGVSGGDAGYATTGANRVAFGGSYDAVSSTTGESANTLTTTNTSFFNLPAVGFGNGVNPAAFAVSLFSSAANRFLNLEISALEADGRGKIVSSPRVVTADQVKALIEQGTEYPYQTATSSGATAIAFRKANLKLEVTPQITPEGSIILDVDINKDSRGETTTAGIAINTKHVQTQVLVENGGTVVIGGIFSQTETEDVSKVPLLGDIPVLGNLFKTKTTASDKSELLIFITPRTIGDRGMAR
;
A
#
# COMPACT_ATOMS: atom_id res chain seq x y z
N MET A 1 105.24 -42.63 1.02
CA MET A 1 104.53 -41.57 1.78
C MET A 1 103.64 -40.66 0.93
N VAL A 2 103.25 -41.06 -0.30
CA VAL A 2 102.29 -40.32 -1.14
C VAL A 2 100.90 -40.99 -1.17
N GLN A 3 100.80 -42.25 -0.71
CA GLN A 3 99.55 -43.01 -0.63
C GLN A 3 98.53 -42.56 0.44
N LYS A 4 98.87 -41.56 1.28
CA LYS A 4 97.90 -40.98 2.23
C LYS A 4 97.13 -39.78 1.68
N LYS A 5 97.50 -39.24 0.51
CA LYS A 5 96.79 -38.09 -0.11
C LYS A 5 95.74 -38.48 -1.16
N GLU A 6 95.80 -39.69 -1.72
CA GLU A 6 94.77 -40.19 -2.65
C GLU A 6 93.56 -40.80 -1.92
N ALA A 7 93.76 -41.41 -0.76
CA ALA A 7 92.67 -41.99 0.04
C ALA A 7 91.70 -40.94 0.63
N GLN A 8 92.15 -39.70 0.83
CA GLN A 8 91.27 -38.60 1.28
C GLN A 8 90.47 -37.96 0.15
N ARG A 9 91.01 -37.89 -1.08
CA ARG A 9 90.24 -37.40 -2.24
C ARG A 9 89.21 -38.42 -2.72
N MET A 10 89.51 -39.72 -2.64
CA MET A 10 88.54 -40.76 -2.99
C MET A 10 87.40 -40.89 -1.97
N ARG A 11 87.67 -40.63 -0.68
CA ARG A 11 86.62 -40.55 0.36
C ARG A 11 85.72 -39.32 0.22
N GLN A 12 86.25 -38.18 -0.22
CA GLN A 12 85.41 -37.00 -0.49
C GLN A 12 84.59 -37.13 -1.79
N LEU A 13 85.11 -37.81 -2.81
CA LEU A 13 84.34 -38.06 -4.04
C LEU A 13 83.21 -39.11 -3.83
N CYS A 14 83.46 -40.16 -3.04
CA CYS A 14 82.42 -41.14 -2.69
C CYS A 14 81.40 -40.62 -1.66
N LEU A 15 81.72 -39.60 -0.86
CA LEU A 15 80.77 -38.98 0.06
C LEU A 15 79.89 -37.91 -0.62
N VAL A 16 80.33 -37.36 -1.76
CA VAL A 16 79.51 -36.47 -2.61
C VAL A 16 78.65 -37.26 -3.61
N LEU A 17 79.10 -38.43 -4.09
CA LEU A 17 78.27 -39.32 -4.92
C LEU A 17 77.31 -40.22 -4.10
N GLY A 18 77.60 -40.45 -2.82
CA GLY A 18 76.74 -41.23 -1.91
C GLY A 18 75.58 -40.46 -1.28
N LEU A 19 75.54 -39.13 -1.45
CA LEU A 19 74.50 -38.25 -0.92
C LEU A 19 73.50 -37.76 -1.98
N SER A 20 73.61 -38.22 -3.24
CA SER A 20 72.67 -37.89 -4.32
C SER A 20 71.71 -39.04 -4.68
N LEU A 21 71.61 -40.08 -3.85
CA LEU A 21 70.78 -41.27 -4.10
C LEU A 21 69.80 -41.62 -2.95
N ALA A 22 69.60 -40.70 -2.00
CA ALA A 22 68.55 -40.80 -0.99
C ALA A 22 67.53 -39.68 -1.21
N SER A 23 66.25 -40.05 -1.21
CA SER A 23 65.05 -39.18 -1.25
C SER A 23 64.65 -38.56 -2.60
N TRP A 24 64.30 -39.41 -3.57
CA TRP A 24 63.02 -39.20 -4.25
C TRP A 24 61.93 -39.87 -3.42
N SER A 25 61.55 -39.25 -2.32
CA SER A 25 60.19 -39.41 -1.83
C SER A 25 59.30 -38.72 -2.85
N ALA A 26 58.78 -39.49 -3.79
CA ALA A 26 57.61 -39.06 -4.54
C ALA A 26 56.56 -38.68 -3.49
N PHE A 27 56.24 -37.39 -3.37
CA PHE A 27 55.07 -36.96 -2.62
C PHE A 27 53.89 -37.64 -3.32
N ALA A 28 53.40 -38.73 -2.73
CA ALA A 28 52.21 -39.40 -3.21
C ALA A 28 51.08 -38.39 -3.05
N GLN A 29 50.63 -37.81 -4.16
CA GLN A 29 49.53 -36.89 -4.17
C GLN A 29 48.29 -37.63 -3.65
N ASN A 30 47.64 -37.08 -2.61
CA ASN A 30 46.50 -37.73 -1.97
C ASN A 30 45.45 -38.09 -3.03
N ALA A 31 44.80 -39.24 -2.91
CA ALA A 31 43.91 -39.73 -3.96
C ALA A 31 42.62 -40.32 -3.39
N ILE A 32 41.49 -40.08 -4.06
CA ILE A 32 40.23 -40.76 -3.76
C ILE A 32 40.34 -42.20 -4.26
N GLN A 33 40.22 -43.17 -3.36
CA GLN A 33 40.37 -44.60 -3.64
C GLN A 33 39.03 -45.30 -3.82
N THR A 34 38.06 -44.99 -2.95
CA THR A 34 36.73 -45.61 -2.98
C THR A 34 35.64 -44.59 -2.72
N LEU A 35 34.49 -44.78 -3.36
CA LEU A 35 33.25 -44.05 -3.10
C LEU A 35 32.11 -45.04 -3.07
N THR A 36 31.41 -45.13 -1.94
CA THR A 36 30.25 -46.00 -1.75
C THR A 36 29.10 -45.21 -1.11
N GLY A 37 27.86 -45.56 -1.46
CA GLY A 37 26.66 -45.02 -0.84
C GLY A 37 25.82 -46.16 -0.26
N SER A 38 25.26 -45.94 0.92
CA SER A 38 24.42 -46.91 1.63
C SER A 38 23.37 -46.20 2.49
N VAL A 39 22.31 -46.90 2.89
CA VAL A 39 21.34 -46.41 3.87
C VAL A 39 21.60 -47.10 5.20
N GLN A 40 21.90 -46.34 6.26
CA GLN A 40 22.20 -46.87 7.60
C GLN A 40 21.34 -46.14 8.63
N GLY A 41 20.51 -46.88 9.38
CA GLY A 41 19.66 -46.30 10.43
C GLY A 41 18.57 -45.34 9.94
N GLY A 42 18.19 -45.41 8.66
CA GLY A 42 17.18 -44.53 8.06
C GLY A 42 17.74 -43.23 7.46
N SER A 43 19.03 -42.95 7.64
CA SER A 43 19.76 -41.87 6.97
C SER A 43 20.58 -42.42 5.82
N GLU A 44 20.60 -41.70 4.69
CA GLU A 44 21.49 -42.05 3.58
C GLU A 44 22.91 -41.54 3.87
N VAL A 45 23.91 -42.40 3.67
CA VAL A 45 25.31 -42.12 3.96
C VAL A 45 26.18 -42.40 2.73
N ILE A 46 27.02 -41.44 2.36
CA ILE A 46 28.09 -41.62 1.37
C ILE A 46 29.43 -41.68 2.09
N ARG A 47 30.23 -42.69 1.77
CA ARG A 47 31.59 -42.89 2.26
C ARG A 47 32.58 -42.64 1.13
N ILE A 48 33.48 -41.68 1.31
CA ILE A 48 34.54 -41.34 0.37
C ILE A 48 35.88 -41.61 1.07
N GLU A 49 36.65 -42.57 0.56
CA GLU A 49 37.94 -42.96 1.14
C GLU A 49 39.10 -42.34 0.35
N THR A 50 40.05 -41.77 1.07
CA THR A 50 41.24 -41.09 0.53
C THR A 50 42.52 -41.84 0.94
N SER A 51 43.60 -41.73 0.16
CA SER A 51 44.85 -42.44 0.46
C SER A 51 45.53 -41.96 1.74
N GLU A 52 45.38 -40.66 2.06
CA GLU A 52 45.86 -40.01 3.27
C GLU A 52 44.74 -39.22 3.97
N ALA A 53 44.81 -39.09 5.30
CA ALA A 53 43.81 -38.39 6.09
C ALA A 53 43.74 -36.89 5.76
N LEU A 54 42.54 -36.38 5.53
CA LEU A 54 42.31 -34.95 5.30
C LEU A 54 42.36 -34.18 6.62
N THR A 55 43.07 -33.05 6.63
CA THR A 55 43.17 -32.16 7.79
C THR A 55 41.99 -31.18 7.90
N VAL A 56 41.24 -30.98 6.81
CA VAL A 56 40.10 -30.07 6.71
C VAL A 56 38.96 -30.74 5.92
N ALA A 57 37.72 -30.56 6.36
CA ALA A 57 36.57 -31.13 5.67
C ALA A 57 36.38 -30.46 4.29
N PRO A 58 36.03 -31.24 3.24
CA PRO A 58 35.86 -30.69 1.90
C PRO A 58 34.70 -29.70 1.85
N THR A 59 34.91 -28.56 1.20
CA THR A 59 33.87 -27.54 1.00
C THR A 59 32.87 -28.03 -0.04
N GLY A 60 31.57 -27.87 0.20
CA GLY A 60 30.56 -28.25 -0.79
C GLY A 60 29.29 -27.41 -0.76
N PHE A 61 28.50 -27.50 -1.82
CA PHE A 61 27.24 -26.77 -2.01
C PHE A 61 26.16 -27.69 -2.58
N THR A 62 24.90 -27.35 -2.34
CA THR A 62 23.73 -28.09 -2.87
C THR A 62 23.07 -27.30 -3.99
N ILE A 63 22.53 -28.00 -4.98
CA ILE A 63 21.76 -27.46 -6.10
C ILE A 63 20.37 -28.08 -6.01
N GLN A 64 19.31 -27.27 -6.08
CA GLN A 64 17.93 -27.72 -5.88
C GLN A 64 17.28 -28.24 -7.18
N SER A 65 17.59 -27.62 -8.34
CA SER A 65 17.00 -27.99 -9.64
C SER A 65 18.06 -28.02 -10.74
N PRO A 66 18.57 -29.21 -11.15
CA PRO A 66 18.29 -30.54 -10.59
C PRO A 66 19.02 -30.79 -9.25
N ALA A 67 18.44 -31.67 -8.41
CA ALA A 67 18.96 -31.98 -7.06
C ALA A 67 20.37 -32.60 -7.08
N ARG A 68 21.38 -31.85 -6.62
CA ARG A 68 22.80 -32.28 -6.59
C ARG A 68 23.53 -31.76 -5.35
N ILE A 69 24.56 -32.49 -4.89
CA ILE A 69 25.53 -32.03 -3.90
C ILE A 69 26.92 -32.08 -4.54
N ALA A 70 27.65 -30.97 -4.56
CA ALA A 70 29.00 -30.90 -5.08
C ALA A 70 30.00 -30.64 -3.95
N LEU A 71 31.02 -31.49 -3.81
CA LEU A 71 32.09 -31.41 -2.82
C LEU A 71 33.43 -31.24 -3.52
N ASP A 72 34.23 -30.29 -3.07
CA ASP A 72 35.55 -30.00 -3.64
C ASP A 72 36.67 -30.45 -2.71
N PHE A 73 37.57 -31.28 -3.26
CA PHE A 73 38.75 -31.82 -2.61
C PHE A 73 40.02 -31.17 -3.19
N PRO A 74 40.65 -30.23 -2.47
CA PRO A 74 41.89 -29.60 -2.91
C PRO A 74 43.08 -30.55 -2.76
N GLY A 75 43.95 -30.61 -3.77
CA GLY A 75 45.16 -31.43 -3.78
C GLY A 75 44.93 -32.95 -3.84
N VAL A 76 43.69 -33.39 -4.07
CA VAL A 76 43.33 -34.81 -4.16
C VAL A 76 43.07 -35.20 -5.61
N ILE A 77 43.64 -36.31 -6.09
CA ILE A 77 43.41 -36.86 -7.44
C ILE A 77 42.35 -37.98 -7.42
N ASN A 78 41.76 -38.31 -8.56
CA ASN A 78 40.86 -39.47 -8.68
C ASN A 78 41.66 -40.76 -8.97
N ALA A 79 41.81 -41.66 -8.00
CA ALA A 79 42.44 -42.97 -8.18
C ALA A 79 41.43 -44.14 -8.18
N MET A 80 40.13 -43.88 -8.28
CA MET A 80 39.09 -44.91 -8.31
C MET A 80 39.04 -45.70 -9.63
N GLY A 81 39.78 -45.27 -10.65
CA GLY A 81 39.76 -45.84 -12.01
C GLY A 81 38.48 -45.57 -12.82
N ARG A 82 37.49 -44.89 -12.23
CA ARG A 82 36.23 -44.51 -12.87
C ARG A 82 35.79 -43.12 -12.40
N SER A 83 35.14 -42.37 -13.29
CA SER A 83 34.62 -41.02 -13.02
C SER A 83 33.16 -41.00 -12.59
N THR A 84 32.45 -42.13 -12.67
CA THR A 84 31.03 -42.23 -12.31
C THR A 84 30.78 -43.50 -11.50
N VAL A 85 30.03 -43.37 -10.42
CA VAL A 85 29.54 -44.48 -9.59
C VAL A 85 28.02 -44.39 -9.49
N GLU A 86 27.32 -45.41 -9.98
CA GLU A 86 25.87 -45.53 -9.76
C GLU A 86 25.59 -46.14 -8.38
N ILE A 87 24.69 -45.51 -7.62
CA ILE A 87 24.38 -45.92 -6.24
C ILE A 87 22.93 -46.41 -6.17
N ASN A 88 21.98 -45.68 -6.77
CA ASN A 88 20.55 -46.02 -6.88
C ASN A 88 19.85 -46.48 -5.58
N GLN A 89 20.33 -46.07 -4.41
CA GLN A 89 19.77 -46.44 -3.09
C GLN A 89 19.21 -45.20 -2.38
N GLY A 90 18.00 -45.29 -1.83
CA GLY A 90 17.32 -44.16 -1.18
C GLY A 90 17.20 -42.95 -2.11
N ASN A 91 17.55 -41.77 -1.59
CA ASN A 91 17.64 -40.51 -2.34
C ASN A 91 18.87 -40.40 -3.27
N LEU A 92 19.84 -41.30 -3.19
CA LEU A 92 21.07 -41.29 -3.99
C LEU A 92 20.84 -41.92 -5.38
N ARG A 93 21.19 -41.20 -6.45
CA ARG A 93 21.16 -41.72 -7.83
C ARG A 93 22.56 -42.16 -8.29
N SER A 94 23.49 -41.22 -8.37
CA SER A 94 24.88 -41.48 -8.78
C SER A 94 25.84 -40.46 -8.19
N ALA A 95 27.14 -40.74 -8.19
CA ALA A 95 28.19 -39.79 -7.84
C ALA A 95 29.23 -39.72 -8.96
N ASN A 96 29.52 -38.51 -9.43
CA ASN A 96 30.49 -38.24 -10.47
C ASN A 96 31.73 -37.58 -9.85
N VAL A 97 32.91 -38.10 -10.15
CA VAL A 97 34.20 -37.57 -9.69
C VAL A 97 34.92 -36.95 -10.89
N VAL A 98 35.06 -35.63 -10.88
CA VAL A 98 35.66 -34.85 -11.96
C VAL A 98 36.92 -34.15 -11.42
N GLN A 99 38.07 -34.45 -12.00
CA GLN A 99 39.34 -33.82 -11.64
C GLN A 99 39.66 -32.68 -12.62
N ALA A 100 39.91 -31.47 -12.10
CA ALA A 100 40.27 -30.30 -12.88
C ALA A 100 41.39 -29.51 -12.17
N GLY A 101 42.60 -29.54 -12.74
CA GLY A 101 43.79 -28.95 -12.11
C GLY A 101 44.10 -29.61 -10.77
N ASP A 102 44.32 -28.80 -9.73
CA ASP A 102 44.61 -29.25 -8.36
C ASP A 102 43.35 -29.54 -7.52
N ARG A 103 42.16 -29.63 -8.13
CA ARG A 103 40.91 -29.88 -7.41
C ARG A 103 40.16 -31.05 -8.01
N THR A 104 39.68 -31.95 -7.16
CA THR A 104 38.73 -32.99 -7.54
C THR A 104 37.35 -32.64 -6.98
N ARG A 105 36.37 -32.51 -7.87
CA ARG A 105 34.97 -32.25 -7.53
C ARG A 105 34.17 -33.54 -7.59
N VAL A 106 33.53 -33.89 -6.48
CA VAL A 106 32.59 -35.01 -6.37
C VAL A 106 31.16 -34.46 -6.43
N VAL A 107 30.42 -34.78 -7.49
CA VAL A 107 29.03 -34.36 -7.71
C VAL A 107 28.08 -35.54 -7.50
N ILE A 108 27.32 -35.50 -6.44
CA ILE A 108 26.31 -36.49 -6.07
C ILE A 108 24.97 -36.05 -6.65
N ASN A 109 24.38 -36.87 -7.51
CA ASN A 109 23.05 -36.67 -8.07
C ASN A 109 22.01 -37.32 -7.15
N LEU A 110 20.99 -36.55 -6.78
CA LEU A 110 19.91 -36.98 -5.90
C LEU A 110 18.58 -37.09 -6.66
N LYS A 111 17.62 -37.85 -6.12
CA LYS A 111 16.24 -37.91 -6.63
C LYS A 111 15.40 -36.74 -6.14
N GLN A 112 15.66 -36.28 -4.92
CA GLN A 112 15.04 -35.15 -4.22
C GLN A 112 16.14 -34.33 -3.51
N PRO A 113 15.97 -33.02 -3.31
CA PRO A 113 16.94 -32.23 -2.55
C PRO A 113 17.05 -32.70 -1.10
N ALA A 114 18.27 -32.77 -0.56
CA ALA A 114 18.53 -33.12 0.83
C ALA A 114 19.64 -32.25 1.43
N ALA A 115 19.52 -31.95 2.73
CA ALA A 115 20.60 -31.37 3.51
C ALA A 115 21.65 -32.45 3.83
N TYR A 116 22.91 -32.04 4.01
CA TYR A 116 24.00 -32.97 4.30
C TYR A 116 24.89 -32.45 5.44
N GLN A 117 25.50 -33.39 6.17
CA GLN A 117 26.59 -33.13 7.10
C GLN A 117 27.83 -33.93 6.65
N ALA A 118 28.95 -33.23 6.44
CA ALA A 118 30.24 -33.87 6.17
C ALA A 118 31.02 -34.07 7.47
N ARG A 119 31.44 -35.30 7.76
CA ARG A 119 32.31 -35.64 8.90
C ARG A 119 33.58 -36.30 8.40
N LEU A 120 34.71 -35.97 9.02
CA LEU A 120 35.99 -36.61 8.77
C LEU A 120 36.22 -37.73 9.79
N GLU A 121 36.47 -38.93 9.29
CA GLU A 121 36.89 -40.09 10.07
C GLU A 121 38.21 -40.62 9.52
N GLY A 122 39.32 -40.00 9.96
CA GLY A 122 40.67 -40.34 9.50
C GLY A 122 40.83 -40.17 7.99
N LYS A 123 40.97 -41.29 7.27
CA LYS A 123 41.08 -41.33 5.80
C LYS A 123 39.75 -41.25 5.06
N THR A 124 38.64 -41.25 5.78
CA THR A 124 37.29 -41.34 5.22
C THR A 124 36.53 -40.05 5.45
N VAL A 125 35.84 -39.56 4.42
CA VAL A 125 34.82 -38.51 4.53
C VAL A 125 33.45 -39.18 4.49
N LEU A 126 32.68 -39.01 5.56
CA LEU A 126 31.29 -39.45 5.63
C LEU A 126 30.36 -38.28 5.34
N LEU A 127 29.46 -38.46 4.38
CA LEU A 127 28.37 -37.54 4.09
C LEU A 127 27.08 -38.18 4.58
N VAL A 128 26.47 -37.62 5.64
CA VAL A 128 25.17 -38.08 6.13
C VAL A 128 24.10 -37.13 5.62
N MET A 129 23.08 -37.66 4.96
CA MET A 129 21.90 -36.90 4.55
C MET A 129 20.76 -37.15 5.54
N ASP A 130 20.15 -36.06 6.00
CA ASP A 130 18.99 -36.15 6.88
C ASP A 130 17.71 -36.26 6.05
N ARG A 131 16.84 -37.20 6.45
CA ARG A 131 15.53 -37.39 5.84
C ARG A 131 14.62 -36.23 6.24
N VAL A 132 14.24 -35.40 5.26
CA VAL A 132 13.18 -34.42 5.45
C VAL A 132 11.84 -35.17 5.41
N GLU A 133 11.18 -35.32 6.56
CA GLU A 133 9.81 -35.82 6.61
C GLU A 133 8.87 -34.84 5.89
N VAL A 134 8.14 -35.36 4.91
CA VAL A 134 7.19 -34.60 4.11
C VAL A 134 5.93 -34.35 4.95
N THR A 135 5.87 -33.22 5.62
CA THR A 135 4.59 -32.61 5.99
C THR A 135 4.04 -31.83 4.80
N SER A 136 2.75 -32.02 4.54
CA SER A 136 1.99 -31.51 3.41
C SER A 136 2.06 -29.98 3.24
N GLN A 137 2.43 -29.60 2.01
CA GLN A 137 2.15 -28.35 1.28
C GLN A 137 2.40 -26.99 1.98
N LYS A 138 3.50 -26.35 1.59
CA LYS A 138 3.62 -24.89 1.38
C LYS A 138 4.30 -24.63 0.02
N PRO A 139 3.96 -23.53 -0.68
CA PRO A 139 4.30 -23.35 -2.08
C PRO A 139 5.78 -22.98 -2.27
N SER A 140 6.38 -23.56 -3.33
CA SER A 140 7.68 -23.27 -3.95
C SER A 140 8.78 -22.77 -3.00
N ALA A 141 9.54 -23.70 -2.43
CA ALA A 141 10.75 -23.39 -1.68
C ALA A 141 11.81 -22.79 -2.61
N THR A 142 12.06 -21.51 -2.35
CA THR A 142 13.28 -20.74 -2.49
C THR A 142 14.57 -21.57 -2.56
N ALA A 143 15.49 -21.16 -3.43
CA ALA A 143 16.87 -21.64 -3.40
C ALA A 143 17.53 -21.15 -2.10
N MET A 144 17.49 -21.99 -1.05
CA MET A 144 18.19 -21.70 0.20
C MET A 144 19.70 -21.85 -0.03
N PHE A 145 20.41 -20.73 -0.09
CA PHE A 145 21.85 -20.68 0.14
C PHE A 145 22.12 -20.77 1.66
N ALA A 146 23.33 -21.20 2.03
CA ALA A 146 23.74 -21.65 3.37
C ALA A 146 23.08 -20.96 4.58
N GLU A 147 22.75 -21.76 5.60
CA GLU A 147 22.34 -21.31 6.94
C GLU A 147 23.31 -20.23 7.46
N THR A 148 22.77 -19.08 7.89
CA THR A 148 23.57 -17.95 8.37
C THR A 148 24.27 -18.29 9.69
N GLN A 149 25.60 -18.42 9.67
CA GLN A 149 26.40 -18.60 10.90
C GLN A 149 26.74 -17.28 11.62
N ASN A 150 26.34 -16.14 11.08
CA ASN A 150 26.59 -14.84 11.72
C ASN A 150 25.69 -14.64 12.96
N GLN A 151 26.30 -14.45 14.13
CA GLN A 151 25.60 -14.13 15.38
C GLN A 151 25.15 -12.66 15.48
N GLY A 152 25.62 -11.77 14.60
CA GLY A 152 25.30 -10.34 14.61
C GLY A 152 24.86 -9.79 13.24
N THR A 153 24.31 -8.58 13.25
CA THR A 153 23.88 -7.85 12.05
C THR A 153 25.07 -7.27 11.29
N VAL A 154 25.10 -7.45 9.97
CA VAL A 154 26.22 -7.05 9.12
C VAL A 154 25.78 -5.99 8.11
N THR A 155 26.56 -4.92 7.94
CA THR A 155 26.25 -3.85 6.99
C THR A 155 26.59 -4.25 5.55
N LEU A 156 25.71 -3.95 4.60
CA LEU A 156 26.05 -4.00 3.16
C LEU A 156 27.09 -2.92 2.83
N LYS A 157 28.11 -3.27 2.04
CA LYS A 157 29.20 -2.34 1.70
C LYS A 157 28.87 -1.48 0.49
N ASP A 158 28.40 -2.11 -0.59
CA ASP A 158 28.07 -1.42 -1.83
C ASP A 158 27.03 -2.20 -2.66
N ILE A 159 26.33 -1.47 -3.53
CA ILE A 159 25.36 -2.02 -4.48
C ILE A 159 25.61 -1.33 -5.83
N ASP A 160 26.16 -2.11 -6.77
CA ASP A 160 26.56 -1.66 -8.10
C ASP A 160 25.75 -2.38 -9.19
N PHE A 161 25.56 -1.72 -10.32
CA PHE A 161 24.93 -2.28 -11.50
C PHE A 161 25.88 -2.21 -12.69
N ARG A 162 26.04 -3.33 -13.39
CA ARG A 162 26.88 -3.45 -14.58
C ARG A 162 26.12 -4.11 -15.71
N LEU A 163 26.44 -3.72 -16.93
CA LEU A 163 26.00 -4.45 -18.11
C LEU A 163 26.86 -5.71 -18.27
N GLY A 164 26.22 -6.88 -18.26
CA GLY A 164 26.83 -8.18 -18.47
C GLY A 164 26.87 -8.59 -19.95
N ALA A 165 27.43 -9.76 -20.22
CA ALA A 165 27.55 -10.28 -21.59
C ALA A 165 26.16 -10.58 -22.19
N GLY A 166 25.91 -10.13 -23.42
CA GLY A 166 24.64 -10.35 -24.12
C GLY A 166 23.48 -9.46 -23.65
N ASN A 167 23.77 -8.23 -23.23
CA ASN A 167 22.82 -7.27 -22.65
C ASN A 167 22.14 -7.78 -21.37
N SER A 168 22.79 -8.67 -20.61
CA SER A 168 22.29 -9.06 -19.28
C SER A 168 22.48 -7.92 -18.28
N GLY A 169 21.53 -7.71 -17.39
CA GLY A 169 21.68 -6.80 -16.26
C GLY A 169 22.35 -7.54 -15.10
N ARG A 170 23.55 -7.10 -14.69
CA ARG A 170 24.30 -7.70 -13.59
C ARG A 170 24.27 -6.77 -12.37
N VAL A 171 23.60 -7.20 -11.32
CA VAL A 171 23.58 -6.52 -10.01
C VAL A 171 24.66 -7.17 -9.14
N VAL A 172 25.61 -6.36 -8.65
CA VAL A 172 26.69 -6.81 -7.76
C VAL A 172 26.49 -6.16 -6.40
N VAL A 173 26.38 -6.97 -5.36
CA VAL A 173 26.25 -6.51 -3.98
C VAL A 173 27.49 -6.94 -3.20
N ASP A 174 28.23 -5.96 -2.68
CA ASP A 174 29.37 -6.20 -1.81
C ASP A 174 28.89 -6.43 -0.39
N LEU A 175 29.12 -7.66 0.09
CA LEU A 175 28.78 -8.13 1.42
C LEU A 175 29.99 -7.92 2.35
N ALA A 176 29.76 -7.67 3.64
CA ALA A 176 30.90 -7.55 4.56
C ALA A 176 31.58 -8.91 4.82
N THR A 177 30.85 -10.02 4.68
CA THR A 177 31.38 -11.38 4.85
C THR A 177 30.69 -12.36 3.88
N SER A 178 31.34 -13.47 3.58
CA SER A 178 30.81 -14.55 2.71
C SER A 178 29.69 -15.37 3.36
N GLN A 179 29.41 -15.15 4.64
CA GLN A 179 28.44 -15.89 5.45
C GLN A 179 27.07 -15.20 5.58
N VAL A 180 26.81 -14.11 4.84
CA VAL A 180 25.48 -13.47 4.81
C VAL A 180 24.51 -14.38 4.05
N GLY A 181 23.41 -14.80 4.70
CA GLY A 181 22.36 -15.56 4.04
C GLY A 181 21.59 -14.70 3.04
N VAL A 182 21.45 -15.17 1.80
CA VAL A 182 20.71 -14.50 0.73
C VAL A 182 19.55 -15.38 0.31
N ASP A 183 18.34 -14.85 0.37
CA ASP A 183 17.12 -15.50 -0.09
C ASP A 183 16.59 -14.79 -1.34
N ILE A 184 16.36 -15.53 -2.43
CA ILE A 184 15.92 -14.96 -3.71
C ILE A 184 14.58 -15.58 -4.06
N ARG A 185 13.60 -14.72 -4.28
CA ARG A 185 12.24 -15.12 -4.62
C ARG A 185 11.69 -14.26 -5.75
N GLN A 186 11.00 -14.91 -6.67
CA GLN A 186 10.24 -14.23 -7.70
C GLN A 186 8.86 -13.86 -7.14
N GLN A 187 8.54 -12.56 -7.09
CA GLN A 187 7.23 -12.06 -6.68
C GLN A 187 6.57 -11.38 -7.88
N GLY A 188 5.75 -12.13 -8.60
CA GLY A 188 5.12 -11.64 -9.83
C GLY A 188 6.15 -11.40 -10.94
N LYS A 189 6.28 -10.14 -11.37
CA LYS A 189 7.28 -9.72 -12.37
C LYS A 189 8.61 -9.31 -11.75
N ASP A 190 8.66 -9.09 -10.44
CA ASP A 190 9.84 -8.61 -9.74
C ASP A 190 10.67 -9.76 -9.14
N LEU A 191 11.98 -9.54 -9.05
CA LEU A 191 12.92 -10.37 -8.30
C LEU A 191 13.20 -9.71 -6.97
N VAL A 192 12.86 -10.39 -5.88
CA VAL A 192 13.09 -9.91 -4.52
C VAL A 192 14.21 -10.71 -3.89
N VAL A 193 15.26 -10.02 -3.46
CA VAL A 193 16.44 -10.57 -2.80
C VAL A 193 16.45 -10.06 -1.36
N ASP A 194 16.29 -10.97 -0.40
CA ASP A 194 16.34 -10.68 1.03
C ASP A 194 17.72 -11.09 1.57
N PHE A 195 18.51 -10.12 2.05
CA PHE A 195 19.77 -10.34 2.76
C PHE A 195 19.49 -10.46 4.26
N LEU A 196 19.63 -11.66 4.81
CA LEU A 196 19.30 -11.99 6.20
C LEU A 196 20.35 -11.43 7.18
N ARG A 197 19.90 -10.94 8.34
CA ARG A 197 20.74 -10.36 9.40
C ARG A 197 21.67 -9.26 8.86
N SER A 198 21.12 -8.39 8.02
CA SER A 198 21.86 -7.31 7.40
C SER A 198 21.20 -5.95 7.61
N SER A 199 22.02 -4.90 7.67
CA SER A 199 21.58 -3.51 7.80
C SER A 199 22.01 -2.67 6.60
N LEU A 200 21.16 -1.74 6.18
CA LEU A 200 21.38 -0.90 5.00
C LEU A 200 21.90 0.50 5.42
N PRO A 201 23.14 0.88 5.06
CA PRO A 201 23.63 2.25 5.25
C PRO A 201 22.77 3.27 4.51
N GLU A 202 22.66 4.49 5.05
CA GLU A 202 21.81 5.56 4.51
C GLU A 202 22.15 5.91 3.05
N GLY A 203 23.43 5.91 2.67
CA GLY A 203 23.87 6.16 1.29
C GLY A 203 23.43 5.11 0.25
N LEU A 204 23.06 3.91 0.71
CA LEU A 204 22.57 2.82 -0.15
C LEU A 204 21.04 2.70 -0.17
N ARG A 205 20.31 3.59 0.53
CA ARG A 205 18.84 3.68 0.53
C ARG A 205 18.33 4.51 -0.66
N ARG A 206 18.70 4.10 -1.87
CA ARG A 206 18.35 4.81 -3.11
C ARG A 206 17.75 3.87 -4.14
N LYS A 207 16.91 4.42 -5.01
CA LYS A 207 16.45 3.73 -6.22
C LYS A 207 17.48 3.96 -7.32
N LEU A 208 18.05 2.87 -7.84
CA LEU A 208 18.88 2.91 -9.04
C LEU A 208 17.96 2.72 -10.24
N ASP A 209 17.85 3.74 -11.09
CA ASP A 209 17.25 3.61 -12.41
C ASP A 209 18.36 3.17 -13.38
N VAL A 210 18.17 2.03 -14.03
CA VAL A 210 19.17 1.42 -14.92
C VAL A 210 18.59 1.19 -16.32
N THR A 211 17.51 1.89 -16.65
CA THR A 211 16.85 1.84 -17.97
C THR A 211 17.77 2.26 -19.12
N ASP A 212 18.65 3.24 -18.89
CA ASP A 212 19.59 3.77 -19.90
C ASP A 212 20.66 2.74 -20.34
N PHE A 213 20.87 1.66 -19.58
CA PHE A 213 21.89 0.66 -19.89
C PHE A 213 21.45 -0.39 -20.91
N GLY A 214 20.19 -0.35 -21.38
CA GLY A 214 19.70 -1.29 -22.41
C GLY A 214 19.67 -2.75 -21.97
N SER A 215 19.62 -2.98 -20.65
CA SER A 215 19.47 -4.30 -20.02
C SER A 215 17.99 -4.62 -19.77
N PRO A 216 17.61 -5.88 -19.48
CA PRO A 216 16.26 -6.21 -19.08
C PRO A 216 15.89 -5.64 -17.71
N VAL A 217 16.84 -5.21 -16.87
CA VAL A 217 16.55 -4.60 -15.57
C VAL A 217 16.18 -3.13 -15.76
N GLN A 218 15.06 -2.69 -15.18
CA GLN A 218 14.62 -1.28 -15.23
C GLN A 218 15.03 -0.52 -13.98
N SER A 219 14.78 -1.08 -12.80
CA SER A 219 15.14 -0.40 -11.55
C SER A 219 15.48 -1.38 -10.44
N ILE A 220 16.31 -0.91 -9.51
CA ILE A 220 16.74 -1.64 -8.31
C ILE A 220 16.42 -0.75 -7.11
N VAL A 221 15.64 -1.27 -6.16
CA VAL A 221 15.22 -0.57 -4.95
C VAL A 221 15.60 -1.38 -3.74
N THR A 222 16.36 -0.78 -2.83
CA THR A 222 16.83 -1.41 -1.59
C THR A 222 16.17 -0.74 -0.38
N THR A 223 15.54 -1.55 0.46
CA THR A 223 14.81 -1.10 1.64
C THR A 223 15.17 -1.97 2.85
N GLN A 224 15.26 -1.36 4.01
CA GLN A 224 15.47 -2.10 5.25
C GLN A 224 14.11 -2.52 5.83
N VAL A 225 13.93 -3.82 6.09
CA VAL A 225 12.70 -4.40 6.61
C VAL A 225 13.03 -5.18 7.88
N GLY A 226 13.05 -4.49 9.02
CA GLY A 226 13.47 -5.08 10.29
C GLY A 226 14.94 -5.50 10.27
N ASP A 227 15.20 -6.80 10.48
CA ASP A 227 16.54 -7.39 10.56
C ASP A 227 17.09 -7.91 9.21
N ARG A 228 16.49 -7.51 8.09
CA ARG A 228 16.94 -7.88 6.75
C ARG A 228 16.89 -6.69 5.80
N VAL A 229 17.77 -6.69 4.81
CA VAL A 229 17.69 -5.77 3.68
C VAL A 229 16.98 -6.46 2.55
N ARG A 230 15.92 -5.85 2.04
CA ARG A 230 15.18 -6.29 0.86
C ARG A 230 15.59 -5.46 -0.34
N MET A 231 16.15 -6.12 -1.35
CA MET A 231 16.43 -5.56 -2.67
C MET A 231 15.40 -6.08 -3.67
N THR A 232 14.61 -5.18 -4.23
CA THR A 232 13.65 -5.46 -5.30
C THR A 232 14.24 -5.02 -6.63
N VAL A 233 14.36 -5.96 -7.57
CA VAL A 233 14.82 -5.75 -8.94
C VAL A 233 13.62 -5.91 -9.87
N THR A 234 13.31 -4.89 -10.66
CA THR A 234 12.17 -4.88 -11.59
C THR A 234 12.66 -5.07 -13.02
N PRO A 235 12.56 -6.30 -13.59
CA PRO A 235 12.89 -6.57 -14.98
C PRO A 235 11.72 -6.34 -15.96
N LYS A 236 12.06 -6.14 -17.23
CA LYS A 236 11.16 -5.96 -18.39
C LYS A 236 11.24 -7.19 -19.30
N GLY A 237 10.10 -7.61 -19.85
CA GLY A 237 10.01 -8.66 -20.87
C GLY A 237 10.11 -10.08 -20.31
N ASN A 238 10.46 -11.03 -21.17
CA ASN A 238 10.74 -12.41 -20.78
C ASN A 238 12.21 -12.52 -20.41
N TRP A 239 12.50 -12.94 -19.19
CA TRP A 239 13.85 -13.00 -18.66
C TRP A 239 14.08 -14.31 -17.91
N GLU A 240 15.34 -14.64 -17.75
CA GLU A 240 15.81 -15.70 -16.86
C GLU A 240 16.94 -15.12 -16.00
N HIS A 241 17.11 -15.65 -14.79
CA HIS A 241 18.08 -15.13 -13.84
C HIS A 241 19.03 -16.23 -13.37
N SER A 242 20.28 -15.84 -13.12
CA SER A 242 21.27 -16.67 -12.46
C SER A 242 21.86 -15.88 -11.29
N ALA A 243 21.86 -16.48 -10.11
CA ALA A 243 22.44 -15.87 -8.92
C ALA A 243 23.51 -16.78 -8.33
N TYR A 244 24.61 -16.18 -7.92
CA TYR A 244 25.70 -16.87 -7.24
C TYR A 244 26.38 -15.91 -6.27
N GLN A 245 26.95 -16.48 -5.21
CA GLN A 245 27.75 -15.77 -4.23
C GLN A 245 29.19 -16.29 -4.34
N SER A 246 30.14 -15.39 -4.56
CA SER A 246 31.57 -15.70 -4.62
C SER A 246 32.28 -14.80 -3.64
N ASP A 247 33.01 -15.39 -2.70
CA ASP A 247 33.73 -14.68 -1.65
C ASP A 247 32.82 -13.69 -0.91
N SER A 248 33.10 -12.39 -0.97
CA SER A 248 32.32 -11.32 -0.36
C SER A 248 31.36 -10.61 -1.33
N GLN A 249 31.09 -11.17 -2.51
CA GLN A 249 30.21 -10.58 -3.51
C GLN A 249 29.03 -11.49 -3.80
N PHE A 250 27.84 -10.90 -3.84
CA PHE A 250 26.64 -11.53 -4.37
C PHE A 250 26.35 -10.96 -5.75
N VAL A 251 26.20 -11.83 -6.74
CA VAL A 251 25.95 -11.44 -8.13
C VAL A 251 24.62 -12.02 -8.59
N LEU A 252 23.71 -11.13 -8.97
CA LEU A 252 22.45 -11.47 -9.65
C LEU A 252 22.54 -11.01 -11.10
N GLU A 253 22.52 -11.96 -12.01
CA GLU A 253 22.53 -11.70 -13.44
C GLU A 253 21.17 -12.04 -14.06
N VAL A 254 20.55 -11.06 -14.70
CA VAL A 254 19.25 -11.17 -15.36
C VAL A 254 19.46 -11.00 -16.86
N ARG A 255 19.16 -12.03 -17.63
CA ARG A 255 19.30 -12.03 -19.10
C ARG A 255 17.93 -12.09 -19.75
N GLU A 256 17.77 -11.35 -20.84
CA GLU A 256 16.57 -11.45 -21.66
C GLU A 256 16.55 -12.84 -22.29
N ARG A 257 15.43 -13.56 -22.10
CA ARG A 257 15.21 -14.85 -22.72
C ARG A 257 14.89 -14.60 -24.19
N LYS A 258 15.93 -14.44 -25.01
CA LYS A 258 15.81 -14.47 -26.47
C LYS A 258 15.31 -15.85 -26.85
N VAL A 259 14.04 -15.92 -27.23
CA VAL A 259 13.54 -17.04 -28.02
C VAL A 259 14.31 -16.95 -29.34
N ASP A 260 15.01 -18.00 -29.75
CA ASP A 260 15.71 -18.02 -31.04
C ASP A 260 14.71 -17.71 -32.16
N ASP A 261 14.68 -16.48 -32.66
CA ASP A 261 13.88 -16.09 -33.83
C ASP A 261 14.34 -16.82 -35.11
N SER A 262 15.56 -17.37 -35.13
CA SER A 262 16.02 -18.30 -36.17
C SER A 262 15.43 -19.72 -36.04
N LYS A 263 14.64 -19.98 -34.99
CA LYS A 263 13.75 -21.14 -34.83
C LYS A 263 12.27 -20.75 -34.84
N LEU A 264 11.94 -19.51 -35.22
CA LEU A 264 10.58 -19.09 -35.52
C LEU A 264 10.28 -19.29 -37.00
N THR A 265 9.96 -20.54 -37.38
CA THR A 265 9.05 -20.73 -38.50
C THR A 265 7.67 -20.29 -38.05
N GLN A 266 7.16 -19.23 -38.68
CA GLN A 266 5.84 -18.66 -38.45
C GLN A 266 4.74 -19.71 -38.67
N GLY A 267 3.81 -19.82 -37.70
CA GLY A 267 2.71 -20.80 -37.71
C GLY A 267 2.71 -21.67 -36.44
N PRO A 268 1.68 -22.48 -36.16
CA PRO A 268 1.62 -23.36 -34.98
C PRO A 268 2.97 -24.07 -34.83
N GLY A 269 3.58 -24.03 -33.65
CA GLY A 269 4.97 -24.46 -33.46
C GLY A 269 5.19 -25.92 -33.84
N TYR A 270 5.56 -26.15 -35.09
CA TYR A 270 5.90 -27.45 -35.62
C TYR A 270 7.41 -27.66 -35.44
N SER A 271 7.77 -28.63 -34.61
CA SER A 271 9.14 -28.91 -34.15
C SER A 271 9.60 -30.32 -34.52
N GLY A 272 8.80 -31.05 -35.30
CA GLY A 272 9.09 -32.39 -35.73
C GLY A 272 10.30 -32.50 -36.66
N GLU A 273 10.95 -33.66 -36.63
CA GLU A 273 11.98 -34.03 -37.62
C GLU A 273 11.46 -33.80 -39.05
N LYS A 274 12.32 -33.22 -39.89
CA LYS A 274 11.96 -32.87 -41.27
C LYS A 274 11.89 -34.11 -42.13
N LEU A 275 10.82 -34.23 -42.90
CA LEU A 275 10.57 -35.34 -43.79
C LEU A 275 10.28 -34.82 -45.21
N SER A 276 10.78 -35.55 -46.20
CA SER A 276 10.46 -35.32 -47.62
C SER A 276 9.74 -36.54 -48.16
N LEU A 277 8.47 -36.38 -48.56
CA LEU A 277 7.61 -37.46 -49.07
C LEU A 277 7.04 -37.05 -50.42
N ASN A 278 6.97 -38.00 -51.34
CA ASN A 278 6.31 -37.79 -52.63
C ASN A 278 5.40 -38.98 -52.91
N PHE A 279 4.09 -38.79 -52.68
CA PHE A 279 3.09 -39.81 -52.89
C PHE A 279 2.05 -39.33 -53.90
N GLN A 280 1.75 -40.20 -54.85
CA GLN A 280 0.67 -40.02 -55.80
C GLN A 280 -0.40 -41.06 -55.49
N ASN A 281 -1.60 -40.59 -55.14
CA ASN A 281 -2.75 -41.43 -54.86
C ASN A 281 -2.50 -42.53 -53.80
N ILE A 282 -1.95 -42.16 -52.64
CA ILE A 282 -1.75 -43.08 -51.51
C ILE A 282 -2.97 -43.04 -50.57
N GLU A 283 -3.34 -44.19 -50.01
CA GLU A 283 -4.35 -44.28 -48.95
C GLU A 283 -3.85 -43.59 -47.67
N ILE A 284 -4.74 -42.82 -47.03
CA ILE A 284 -4.41 -42.03 -45.83
C ILE A 284 -3.91 -42.90 -44.67
N ARG A 285 -4.45 -44.12 -44.52
CA ARG A 285 -4.02 -45.07 -43.48
C ARG A 285 -2.56 -45.46 -43.64
N SER A 286 -2.16 -45.80 -44.86
CA SER A 286 -0.78 -46.15 -45.20
C SER A 286 0.15 -44.95 -45.03
N LEU A 287 -0.31 -43.75 -45.38
CA LEU A 287 0.45 -42.51 -45.18
C LEU A 287 0.66 -42.20 -43.68
N LEU A 288 -0.38 -42.34 -42.86
CA LEU A 288 -0.29 -42.15 -41.41
C LEU A 288 0.62 -43.19 -40.76
N GLN A 289 0.64 -44.43 -41.25
CA GLN A 289 1.56 -45.46 -40.78
C GLN A 289 3.02 -45.11 -41.07
N VAL A 290 3.33 -44.59 -42.26
CA VAL A 290 4.69 -44.13 -42.59
C VAL A 290 5.14 -43.00 -41.66
N ILE A 291 4.23 -42.10 -41.28
CA ILE A 291 4.51 -41.04 -40.30
C ILE A 291 4.69 -41.62 -38.88
N ALA A 292 3.91 -42.63 -38.50
CA ALA A 292 4.04 -43.34 -37.22
C ALA A 292 5.42 -44.02 -37.10
N ASP A 293 5.82 -44.75 -38.13
CA ASP A 293 7.09 -45.48 -38.20
C ASP A 293 8.29 -44.53 -38.15
N PHE A 294 8.14 -43.32 -38.72
CA PHE A 294 9.18 -42.30 -38.68
C PHE A 294 9.30 -41.60 -37.32
N THR A 295 8.19 -41.43 -36.60
CA THR A 295 8.13 -40.57 -35.40
C THR A 295 8.14 -41.34 -34.08
N ASN A 296 8.20 -42.68 -34.13
CA ASN A 296 8.08 -43.61 -33.00
C ASN A 296 6.80 -43.43 -32.16
N PHE A 297 5.80 -42.72 -32.67
CA PHE A 297 4.49 -42.63 -32.03
C PHE A 297 3.57 -43.72 -32.55
N ASN A 298 2.82 -44.33 -31.65
CA ASN A 298 1.80 -45.29 -32.03
C ASN A 298 0.56 -44.54 -32.54
N ILE A 299 0.23 -44.66 -33.83
CA ILE A 299 -0.97 -44.06 -34.40
C ILE A 299 -2.09 -45.12 -34.46
N VAL A 300 -3.25 -44.78 -33.89
CA VAL A 300 -4.47 -45.60 -33.98
C VAL A 300 -5.48 -44.84 -34.82
N THR A 301 -5.75 -45.33 -36.02
CA THR A 301 -6.74 -44.76 -36.95
C THR A 301 -8.09 -45.47 -36.79
N SER A 302 -9.19 -44.72 -36.73
CA SER A 302 -10.53 -45.31 -36.77
C SER A 302 -10.81 -45.95 -38.15
N ASP A 303 -11.75 -46.90 -38.19
CA ASP A 303 -12.17 -47.57 -39.44
C ASP A 303 -12.86 -46.61 -40.42
N SER A 304 -13.39 -45.48 -39.89
CA SER A 304 -14.02 -44.39 -40.61
C SER A 304 -13.04 -43.50 -41.41
N VAL A 305 -11.73 -43.65 -41.23
CA VAL A 305 -10.72 -42.91 -42.01
C VAL A 305 -10.55 -43.55 -43.38
N THR A 306 -11.19 -42.97 -44.41
CA THR A 306 -11.12 -43.43 -45.80
C THR A 306 -10.75 -42.28 -46.75
N GLY A 307 -10.05 -42.62 -47.84
CA GLY A 307 -9.68 -41.68 -48.90
C GLY A 307 -8.22 -41.77 -49.32
N ALA A 308 -7.96 -41.31 -50.54
CA ALA A 308 -6.61 -41.15 -51.06
C ALA A 308 -6.20 -39.67 -51.05
N VAL A 309 -4.91 -39.43 -50.87
CA VAL A 309 -4.27 -38.11 -50.95
C VAL A 309 -3.09 -38.19 -51.91
N THR A 310 -2.93 -37.16 -52.72
CA THR A 310 -1.70 -36.93 -53.48
C THR A 310 -0.97 -35.77 -52.82
N LEU A 311 0.25 -36.02 -52.34
CA LEU A 311 1.00 -35.06 -51.55
C LEU A 311 2.49 -35.11 -51.90
N ARG A 312 3.07 -33.93 -52.10
CA ARG A 312 4.51 -33.75 -52.26
C ARG A 312 5.00 -32.78 -51.19
N LEU A 313 5.74 -33.30 -50.22
CA LEU A 313 6.39 -32.55 -49.14
C LEU A 313 7.90 -32.57 -49.36
N LYS A 314 8.55 -31.43 -49.19
CA LYS A 314 10.00 -31.29 -49.23
C LYS A 314 10.46 -30.51 -48.00
N ASP A 315 11.30 -31.12 -47.18
CA ASP A 315 11.90 -30.53 -45.97
C ASP A 315 10.87 -29.94 -44.99
N VAL A 316 9.72 -30.62 -44.82
CA VAL A 316 8.62 -30.19 -43.94
C VAL A 316 8.68 -30.98 -42.62
N PRO A 317 8.59 -30.33 -41.44
CA PRO A 317 8.43 -31.01 -40.15
C PRO A 317 7.25 -32.00 -40.17
N TRP A 318 7.41 -33.20 -39.59
CA TRP A 318 6.38 -34.25 -39.67
C TRP A 318 5.05 -33.86 -39.00
N ASP A 319 5.08 -33.01 -37.98
CA ASP A 319 3.90 -32.51 -37.26
C ASP A 319 3.13 -31.48 -38.09
N GLN A 320 3.86 -30.64 -38.85
CA GLN A 320 3.26 -29.78 -39.87
C GLN A 320 2.65 -30.61 -41.00
N ALA A 321 3.37 -31.63 -41.47
CA ALA A 321 2.89 -32.55 -42.48
C ALA A 321 1.61 -33.27 -42.03
N LEU A 322 1.60 -33.77 -40.79
CA LEU A 322 0.45 -34.43 -40.19
C LEU A 322 -0.76 -33.49 -40.10
N ASP A 323 -0.58 -32.27 -39.61
CA ASP A 323 -1.68 -31.31 -39.51
C ASP A 323 -2.25 -30.92 -40.87
N ILE A 324 -1.41 -30.70 -41.89
CA ILE A 324 -1.88 -30.44 -43.27
C ILE A 324 -2.70 -31.62 -43.80
N ILE A 325 -2.28 -32.86 -43.54
CA ILE A 325 -3.02 -34.06 -43.96
C ILE A 325 -4.35 -34.17 -43.23
N LEU A 326 -4.37 -33.92 -41.93
CA LEU A 326 -5.57 -33.94 -41.09
C LEU A 326 -6.58 -32.87 -41.56
N GLN A 327 -6.14 -31.64 -41.76
CA GLN A 327 -6.97 -30.53 -42.25
C GLN A 327 -7.52 -30.77 -43.66
N ALA A 328 -6.70 -31.27 -44.59
CA ALA A 328 -7.11 -31.51 -45.97
C ALA A 328 -8.23 -32.57 -46.10
N LYS A 329 -8.40 -33.42 -45.09
CA LYS A 329 -9.39 -34.51 -45.06
C LYS A 329 -10.38 -34.41 -43.91
N GLY A 330 -10.41 -33.29 -43.16
CA GLY A 330 -11.36 -33.07 -42.06
C GLY A 330 -11.20 -34.05 -40.89
N LEU A 331 -9.99 -34.54 -40.67
CA LEU A 331 -9.65 -35.44 -39.57
C LEU A 331 -9.15 -34.62 -38.38
N GLY A 332 -9.43 -35.07 -37.17
CA GLY A 332 -8.83 -34.54 -35.95
C GLY A 332 -7.88 -35.55 -35.33
N MET A 333 -7.02 -35.07 -34.43
CA MET A 333 -6.15 -35.93 -33.62
C MET A 333 -6.33 -35.67 -32.13
N ARG A 334 -6.27 -36.72 -31.32
CA ARG A 334 -6.21 -36.62 -29.85
C ARG A 334 -5.00 -37.38 -29.34
N LYS A 335 -4.14 -36.68 -28.62
CA LYS A 335 -2.94 -37.24 -28.01
C LYS A 335 -3.28 -37.78 -26.62
N SER A 336 -3.05 -39.07 -26.41
CA SER A 336 -3.09 -39.70 -25.09
C SER A 336 -1.73 -40.35 -24.82
N GLY A 337 -0.83 -39.61 -24.17
CA GLY A 337 0.54 -40.06 -23.90
C GLY A 337 1.34 -40.35 -25.18
N ASN A 338 1.71 -41.62 -25.38
CA ASN A 338 2.49 -42.12 -26.52
C ASN A 338 1.62 -42.59 -27.71
N VAL A 339 0.31 -42.47 -27.61
CA VAL A 339 -0.64 -42.90 -28.65
C VAL A 339 -1.35 -41.68 -29.23
N LEU A 340 -1.35 -41.56 -30.55
CA LEU A 340 -2.16 -40.59 -31.29
C LEU A 340 -3.37 -41.30 -31.87
N TRP A 341 -4.55 -40.91 -31.41
CA TRP A 341 -5.82 -41.36 -31.97
C TRP A 341 -6.27 -40.38 -33.05
N ILE A 342 -6.51 -40.90 -34.26
CA ILE A 342 -6.89 -40.11 -35.44
C ILE A 342 -8.24 -40.61 -35.96
N ALA A 343 -9.21 -39.70 -36.03
CA ALA A 343 -10.57 -39.98 -36.45
C ALA A 343 -11.19 -38.74 -37.12
N PRO A 344 -12.31 -38.85 -37.83
CA PRO A 344 -13.05 -37.69 -38.34
C PRO A 344 -13.38 -36.71 -37.21
N GLN A 345 -13.30 -35.41 -37.49
CA GLN A 345 -13.48 -34.36 -36.49
C GLN A 345 -14.84 -34.46 -35.76
N ASP A 346 -15.89 -34.88 -36.45
CA ASP A 346 -17.23 -35.07 -35.90
C ASP A 346 -17.30 -36.18 -34.84
N GLU A 347 -16.54 -37.27 -35.02
CA GLU A 347 -16.50 -38.40 -34.09
C GLU A 347 -15.78 -38.03 -32.79
N ILE A 348 -14.70 -37.25 -32.92
CA ILE A 348 -13.92 -36.69 -31.81
C ILE A 348 -14.77 -35.70 -31.01
N ALA A 349 -15.48 -34.80 -31.69
CA ALA A 349 -16.35 -33.81 -31.06
C ALA A 349 -17.57 -34.47 -30.38
N ALA A 350 -18.17 -35.49 -31.00
CA ALA A 350 -19.29 -36.23 -30.42
C ALA A 350 -18.87 -36.96 -29.13
N ARG A 351 -17.70 -37.62 -29.13
CA ARG A 351 -17.16 -38.29 -27.93
C ARG A 351 -16.79 -37.30 -26.84
N GLU A 352 -16.20 -36.16 -27.19
CA GLU A 352 -15.86 -35.11 -26.23
C GLU A 352 -17.11 -34.49 -25.60
N LYS A 353 -18.15 -34.26 -26.41
CA LYS A 353 -19.46 -33.85 -25.90
C LYS A 353 -20.02 -34.88 -24.92
N GLN A 354 -19.97 -36.17 -25.26
CA GLN A 354 -20.39 -37.24 -24.37
C GLN A 354 -19.54 -37.33 -23.09
N GLU A 355 -18.23 -37.11 -23.17
CA GLU A 355 -17.34 -37.10 -21.99
C GLU A 355 -17.61 -35.90 -21.08
N LEU A 356 -17.90 -34.72 -21.65
CA LEU A 356 -18.28 -33.53 -20.89
C LEU A 356 -19.68 -33.67 -20.28
N GLU A 357 -20.64 -34.24 -21.01
CA GLU A 357 -21.98 -34.59 -20.49
C GLU A 357 -21.89 -35.69 -19.42
N ALA A 358 -20.99 -36.66 -19.57
CA ALA A 358 -20.70 -37.68 -18.55
C ALA A 358 -20.10 -37.04 -17.29
N LYS A 359 -19.16 -36.10 -17.43
CA LYS A 359 -18.62 -35.34 -16.28
C LYS A 359 -19.67 -34.47 -15.61
N ALA A 360 -20.49 -33.76 -16.39
CA ALA A 360 -21.57 -32.95 -15.86
C ALA A 360 -22.63 -33.81 -15.16
N SER A 361 -22.99 -34.97 -15.74
CA SER A 361 -23.92 -35.90 -15.10
C SER A 361 -23.32 -36.55 -13.85
N LEU A 362 -22.03 -36.87 -13.82
CA LEU A 362 -21.34 -37.31 -12.60
C LEU A 362 -21.42 -36.23 -11.50
N GLU A 363 -21.13 -34.97 -11.80
CA GLU A 363 -21.28 -33.86 -10.84
C GLU A 363 -22.72 -33.76 -10.31
N THR A 364 -23.73 -34.04 -11.14
CA THR A 364 -25.13 -34.07 -10.69
C THR A 364 -25.51 -35.33 -9.91
N LEU A 365 -24.78 -36.43 -10.08
CA LEU A 365 -25.04 -37.71 -9.39
C LEU A 365 -24.33 -37.79 -8.04
N GLU A 366 -23.34 -36.94 -7.79
CA GLU A 366 -22.69 -36.83 -6.49
C GLU A 366 -23.70 -36.46 -5.38
N SER A 367 -23.52 -37.10 -4.22
CA SER A 367 -24.41 -36.92 -3.07
C SER A 367 -24.15 -35.57 -2.41
N LEU A 368 -25.23 -34.79 -2.22
CA LEU A 368 -25.19 -33.53 -1.49
C LEU A 368 -24.98 -33.81 0.01
N ARG A 369 -24.10 -33.02 0.64
CA ARG A 369 -23.90 -33.02 2.09
C ARG A 369 -24.20 -31.65 2.65
N THR A 370 -24.76 -31.62 3.86
CA THR A 370 -24.96 -30.37 4.61
C THR A 370 -23.87 -30.25 5.66
N GLN A 371 -23.19 -29.11 5.67
CA GLN A 371 -22.20 -28.75 6.68
C GLN A 371 -22.58 -27.42 7.33
N SER A 372 -22.45 -27.34 8.66
CA SER A 372 -22.65 -26.12 9.42
C SER A 372 -21.32 -25.40 9.66
N PHE A 373 -21.34 -24.08 9.53
CA PHE A 373 -20.21 -23.20 9.84
C PHE A 373 -20.66 -22.15 10.85
N GLN A 374 -19.95 -22.03 11.97
CA GLN A 374 -20.18 -20.99 12.96
C GLN A 374 -19.39 -19.73 12.55
N MET A 375 -20.06 -18.59 12.42
CA MET A 375 -19.39 -17.31 12.15
C MET A 375 -19.11 -16.57 13.47
N ASN A 376 -17.92 -15.99 13.61
CA ASN A 376 -17.52 -15.28 14.83
C ASN A 376 -17.57 -13.76 14.69
N TYR A 377 -17.18 -13.22 13.53
CA TYR A 377 -17.08 -11.79 13.28
C TYR A 377 -18.06 -11.35 12.19
N ALA A 378 -18.15 -12.08 11.08
CA ALA A 378 -19.08 -11.80 10.01
C ALA A 378 -20.52 -12.24 10.38
N LYS A 379 -21.52 -11.55 9.82
CA LYS A 379 -22.93 -11.98 9.93
C LYS A 379 -23.20 -13.10 8.93
N ALA A 380 -23.72 -14.23 9.41
CA ALA A 380 -24.05 -15.38 8.56
C ALA A 380 -25.04 -15.03 7.44
N ALA A 381 -25.95 -14.08 7.67
CA ALA A 381 -26.91 -13.62 6.67
C ALA A 381 -26.21 -12.94 5.46
N ASP A 382 -25.22 -12.09 5.72
CA ASP A 382 -24.49 -11.38 4.66
C ASP A 382 -23.63 -12.37 3.85
N VAL A 383 -23.02 -13.35 4.51
CA VAL A 383 -22.24 -14.42 3.87
C VAL A 383 -23.13 -15.36 3.06
N ALA A 384 -24.30 -15.76 3.59
CA ALA A 384 -25.27 -16.57 2.85
C ALA A 384 -25.76 -15.85 1.59
N ALA A 385 -26.01 -14.54 1.68
CA ALA A 385 -26.37 -13.73 0.52
C ALA A 385 -25.24 -13.75 -0.52
N GLN A 386 -23.98 -13.60 -0.12
CA GLN A 386 -22.83 -13.66 -1.05
C GLN A 386 -22.61 -15.04 -1.68
N LEU A 387 -22.93 -16.13 -0.98
CA LEU A 387 -22.78 -17.50 -1.49
C LEU A 387 -23.91 -17.93 -2.44
N THR A 388 -25.14 -17.46 -2.20
CA THR A 388 -26.34 -17.79 -3.00
C THR A 388 -26.54 -16.81 -4.15
N ALA A 389 -26.31 -15.51 -3.90
CA ALA A 389 -26.28 -14.49 -4.93
C ALA A 389 -24.95 -14.59 -5.66
N GLY A 390 -24.93 -15.36 -6.75
CA GLY A 390 -24.01 -15.06 -7.84
C GLY A 390 -24.32 -13.65 -8.36
N GLY A 391 -23.70 -12.64 -7.75
CA GLY A 391 -23.76 -11.21 -8.10
C GLY A 391 -25.14 -10.71 -8.53
N ASN A 392 -25.85 -10.03 -7.64
CA ASN A 392 -26.94 -9.13 -8.03
C ASN A 392 -26.36 -7.87 -8.72
N SER A 393 -25.58 -8.08 -9.78
CA SER A 393 -25.24 -7.06 -10.77
C SER A 393 -26.31 -7.12 -11.84
N THR A 394 -27.04 -6.02 -11.94
CA THR A 394 -28.02 -5.68 -12.98
C THR A 394 -27.40 -5.54 -14.40
N SER A 395 -26.31 -6.25 -14.69
CA SER A 395 -25.65 -6.29 -16.00
C SER A 395 -25.76 -7.70 -16.59
N SER A 396 -26.79 -7.87 -17.42
CA SER A 396 -26.99 -9.02 -18.30
C SER A 396 -25.69 -9.36 -19.06
N GLY A 397 -25.16 -10.59 -18.91
CA GLY A 397 -24.21 -11.14 -19.88
C GLY A 397 -22.99 -11.91 -19.36
N SER A 398 -22.72 -11.95 -18.06
CA SER A 398 -21.61 -12.78 -17.54
C SER A 398 -22.15 -13.76 -16.51
N SER A 399 -21.98 -15.06 -16.75
CA SER A 399 -22.23 -16.13 -15.78
C SER A 399 -21.41 -15.85 -14.52
N SER A 400 -22.00 -15.15 -13.54
CA SER A 400 -21.43 -14.96 -12.22
C SER A 400 -21.05 -16.33 -11.68
N ALA A 401 -19.76 -16.54 -11.46
CA ALA A 401 -19.20 -17.80 -10.97
C ALA A 401 -19.75 -18.07 -9.56
N ARG A 402 -20.93 -18.70 -9.50
CA ARG A 402 -21.54 -19.17 -8.26
C ARG A 402 -20.55 -20.16 -7.63
N ILE A 403 -20.11 -19.86 -6.41
CA ILE A 403 -19.16 -20.73 -5.69
C ILE A 403 -19.83 -22.08 -5.39
N LEU A 404 -21.13 -22.03 -5.08
CA LEU A 404 -22.00 -23.20 -4.94
C LEU A 404 -22.34 -23.83 -6.29
N SER A 405 -22.57 -25.14 -6.30
CA SER A 405 -23.08 -25.86 -7.47
C SER A 405 -24.48 -25.37 -7.86
N GLY A 406 -24.95 -25.74 -9.05
CA GLY A 406 -26.32 -25.43 -9.49
C GLY A 406 -27.42 -25.99 -8.55
N ARG A 407 -27.09 -27.01 -7.74
CA ARG A 407 -27.97 -27.64 -6.75
C ARG A 407 -27.66 -27.22 -5.32
N GLY A 408 -26.63 -26.42 -5.10
CA GLY A 408 -26.19 -25.98 -3.78
C GLY A 408 -27.10 -24.92 -3.19
N SER A 409 -27.31 -24.97 -1.88
CA SER A 409 -28.05 -23.96 -1.13
C SER A 409 -27.30 -23.57 0.14
N ALA A 410 -27.47 -22.32 0.58
CA ALA A 410 -26.96 -21.85 1.86
C ALA A 410 -28.08 -21.14 2.63
N ILE A 411 -28.22 -21.49 3.91
CA ILE A 411 -29.24 -20.95 4.81
C ILE A 411 -28.50 -20.39 6.03
N ALA A 412 -28.77 -19.13 6.37
CA ALA A 412 -28.25 -18.51 7.58
C ALA A 412 -29.29 -18.58 8.70
N GLU A 413 -28.87 -19.04 9.88
CA GLU A 413 -29.63 -18.95 11.13
C GLU A 413 -29.12 -17.74 11.91
N SER A 414 -29.93 -16.69 11.99
CA SER A 414 -29.53 -15.41 12.57
C SER A 414 -29.36 -15.46 14.08
N ARG A 415 -30.11 -16.32 14.79
CA ARG A 415 -30.07 -16.40 16.25
C ARG A 415 -28.76 -16.99 16.78
N THR A 416 -28.20 -17.98 16.08
CA THR A 416 -26.94 -18.64 16.47
C THR A 416 -25.75 -18.18 15.62
N ASN A 417 -25.97 -17.30 14.64
CA ASN A 417 -24.98 -16.87 13.65
C ASN A 417 -24.29 -18.06 12.95
N GLN A 418 -25.09 -19.07 12.59
CA GLN A 418 -24.64 -20.27 11.91
C GLN A 418 -25.05 -20.24 10.44
N LEU A 419 -24.16 -20.71 9.57
CA LEU A 419 -24.38 -20.88 8.16
C LEU A 419 -24.45 -22.38 7.83
N PHE A 420 -25.60 -22.84 7.35
CA PHE A 420 -25.79 -24.20 6.86
C PHE A 420 -25.64 -24.21 5.35
N VAL A 421 -24.61 -24.88 4.83
CA VAL A 421 -24.37 -25.01 3.39
C VAL A 421 -24.61 -26.44 2.98
N THR A 422 -25.47 -26.64 1.99
CA THR A 422 -25.75 -27.95 1.39
C THR A 422 -25.18 -27.96 -0.01
N ASP A 423 -24.12 -28.75 -0.25
CA ASP A 423 -23.48 -28.85 -1.56
C ASP A 423 -22.66 -30.14 -1.70
N VAL A 424 -22.01 -30.30 -2.85
CA VAL A 424 -21.05 -31.37 -3.16
C VAL A 424 -19.80 -31.24 -2.25
N PRO A 425 -19.19 -32.33 -1.77
CA PRO A 425 -18.04 -32.27 -0.85
C PRO A 425 -16.87 -31.40 -1.31
N SER A 426 -16.55 -31.40 -2.61
CA SER A 426 -15.49 -30.56 -3.20
C SER A 426 -15.79 -29.06 -3.09
N LYS A 427 -17.07 -28.66 -3.15
CA LYS A 427 -17.53 -27.27 -2.98
C LYS A 427 -17.57 -26.85 -1.52
N LEU A 428 -17.93 -27.75 -0.61
CA LEU A 428 -17.90 -27.48 0.82
C LEU A 428 -16.49 -27.14 1.33
N GLU A 429 -15.46 -27.82 0.81
CA GLU A 429 -14.07 -27.50 1.15
C GLU A 429 -13.65 -26.11 0.63
N GLN A 430 -14.07 -25.74 -0.59
CA GLN A 430 -13.85 -24.39 -1.14
C GLN A 430 -14.56 -23.31 -0.31
N VAL A 431 -15.80 -23.58 0.12
CA VAL A 431 -16.57 -22.69 0.99
C VAL A 431 -15.90 -22.55 2.35
N GLN A 432 -15.40 -23.64 2.95
CA GLN A 432 -14.65 -23.60 4.20
C GLN A 432 -13.39 -22.73 4.08
N GLN A 433 -12.62 -22.89 3.00
CA GLN A 433 -11.43 -22.07 2.75
C GLN A 433 -11.79 -20.60 2.57
N LEU A 434 -12.89 -20.28 1.89
CA LEU A 434 -13.36 -18.90 1.74
C LEU A 434 -13.78 -18.28 3.07
N ILE A 435 -14.59 -18.99 3.85
CA ILE A 435 -15.06 -18.55 5.17
C ILE A 435 -13.86 -18.27 6.08
N SER A 436 -12.84 -19.13 6.09
CA SER A 436 -11.64 -18.93 6.91
C SER A 436 -10.86 -17.65 6.59
N LYS A 437 -10.98 -17.14 5.37
CA LYS A 437 -10.34 -15.87 4.94
C LYS A 437 -11.24 -14.66 5.17
N LEU A 438 -12.56 -14.86 5.20
CA LEU A 438 -13.54 -13.79 5.34
C LEU A 438 -13.86 -13.48 6.82
N ASP A 439 -13.92 -14.50 7.68
CA ASP A 439 -14.26 -14.36 9.11
C ASP A 439 -13.05 -13.92 9.94
N ILE A 440 -12.53 -12.73 9.63
CA ILE A 440 -11.46 -12.06 10.40
C ILE A 440 -12.02 -10.88 11.19
N PRO A 441 -11.44 -10.52 12.35
CA PRO A 441 -11.87 -9.36 13.11
C PRO A 441 -11.65 -8.06 12.31
N VAL A 442 -12.67 -7.21 12.27
CA VAL A 442 -12.57 -5.88 11.68
C VAL A 442 -11.79 -4.94 12.59
N ARG A 443 -10.94 -4.10 11.98
CA ARG A 443 -10.20 -3.06 12.70
C ARG A 443 -11.15 -1.94 13.09
N GLN A 444 -10.88 -1.31 14.23
CA GLN A 444 -11.62 -0.14 14.71
C GLN A 444 -10.82 1.14 14.49
N VAL A 445 -11.53 2.23 14.25
CA VAL A 445 -10.96 3.57 14.08
C VAL A 445 -11.65 4.52 15.06
N LEU A 446 -10.85 5.27 15.82
CA LEU A 446 -11.27 6.45 16.56
C LEU A 446 -11.11 7.66 15.66
N ILE A 447 -12.20 8.40 15.47
CA ILE A 447 -12.20 9.66 14.72
C ILE A 447 -12.42 10.79 15.73
N GLU A 448 -11.51 11.75 15.71
CA GLU A 448 -11.64 13.00 16.45
C GLU A 448 -11.73 14.16 15.46
N ALA A 449 -12.81 14.93 15.54
CA ALA A 449 -12.89 16.21 14.85
C ALA A 449 -12.66 17.33 15.86
N ARG A 450 -12.00 18.42 15.43
CA ARG A 450 -11.86 19.65 16.23
C ARG A 450 -12.33 20.81 15.38
N ILE A 451 -13.35 21.50 15.86
CA ILE A 451 -13.88 22.71 15.24
C ILE A 451 -13.45 23.86 16.14
N VAL A 452 -12.62 24.74 15.60
CA VAL A 452 -12.08 25.90 16.30
C VAL A 452 -12.68 27.14 15.66
N GLU A 453 -13.35 27.94 16.47
CA GLU A 453 -13.87 29.25 16.08
C GLU A 453 -13.17 30.31 16.93
N ALA A 454 -12.61 31.31 16.28
CA ALA A 454 -11.96 32.44 16.91
C ALA A 454 -12.62 33.73 16.40
N ASP A 455 -13.05 34.57 17.34
CA ASP A 455 -13.68 35.85 17.05
C ASP A 455 -12.84 36.96 17.70
N ASP A 456 -12.60 38.03 16.96
CA ASP A 456 -11.86 39.22 17.39
C ASP A 456 -12.66 40.45 16.94
N SER A 457 -13.31 41.12 17.89
CA SER A 457 -14.09 42.33 17.66
C SER A 457 -13.40 43.53 18.29
N PHE A 458 -13.25 44.59 17.52
CA PHE A 458 -12.67 45.86 17.96
C PHE A 458 -13.63 47.00 17.63
N GLY A 459 -13.88 47.88 18.59
CA GLY A 459 -14.72 49.06 18.41
C GLY A 459 -14.08 50.29 19.04
N ARG A 460 -14.03 51.40 18.31
CA ARG A 460 -13.59 52.70 18.82
C ARG A 460 -14.50 53.82 18.37
N SER A 461 -15.02 54.60 19.31
CA SER A 461 -15.91 55.73 19.05
C SER A 461 -15.46 56.95 19.84
N LEU A 462 -15.58 58.10 19.20
CA LEU A 462 -15.31 59.40 19.80
C LEU A 462 -16.41 60.35 19.35
N GLY A 463 -17.00 61.08 20.29
CA GLY A 463 -18.05 62.05 20.02
C GLY A 463 -18.05 63.22 20.98
N VAL A 464 -18.76 64.27 20.59
CA VAL A 464 -18.79 65.56 21.29
C VAL A 464 -20.21 66.10 21.31
N ARG A 465 -20.59 66.68 22.46
CA ARG A 465 -21.78 67.49 22.60
C ARG A 465 -21.37 68.87 23.07
N LEU A 466 -21.87 69.89 22.41
CA LEU A 466 -21.66 71.28 22.79
C LEU A 466 -23.01 71.95 22.83
N GLY A 467 -23.31 72.61 23.93
CA GLY A 467 -24.59 73.25 24.17
C GLY A 467 -24.46 74.50 25.00
N GLY A 468 -25.49 75.31 25.01
CA GLY A 468 -25.55 76.50 25.81
C GLY A 468 -26.97 76.92 26.07
N SER A 469 -27.16 77.55 27.22
CA SER A 469 -28.45 78.06 27.64
C SER A 469 -28.31 79.42 28.30
N ASP A 470 -29.30 80.27 28.04
CA ASP A 470 -29.46 81.56 28.70
C ASP A 470 -30.71 81.49 29.56
N LEU A 471 -30.53 81.32 30.87
CA LEU A 471 -31.64 81.16 31.80
C LEU A 471 -32.26 82.50 32.20
N ARG A 472 -31.72 83.65 31.77
CA ARG A 472 -32.20 84.97 32.20
C ARG A 472 -33.68 85.17 31.94
N GLY A 473 -34.19 84.76 30.77
CA GLY A 473 -35.62 84.84 30.44
C GLY A 473 -36.50 83.97 31.33
N VAL A 474 -36.04 82.77 31.66
CA VAL A 474 -36.77 81.79 32.48
C VAL A 474 -36.67 82.12 33.98
N SER A 475 -35.62 82.82 34.41
CA SER A 475 -35.40 83.24 35.79
C SER A 475 -35.97 84.63 36.11
N GLY A 476 -36.91 85.14 35.30
CA GLY A 476 -37.62 86.41 35.53
C GLY A 476 -36.85 87.68 35.12
N GLY A 477 -35.76 87.54 34.37
CA GLY A 477 -35.07 88.64 33.71
C GLY A 477 -35.35 88.66 32.20
N ASP A 478 -34.65 89.53 31.46
CA ASP A 478 -34.84 89.58 30.02
C ASP A 478 -33.97 88.57 29.25
N ALA A 479 -34.59 87.83 28.33
CA ALA A 479 -33.92 86.87 27.46
C ALA A 479 -33.01 87.52 26.39
N GLY A 480 -31.90 86.86 26.03
CA GLY A 480 -31.10 87.23 24.86
C GLY A 480 -30.32 88.55 24.98
N TYR A 481 -29.92 89.09 23.82
CA TYR A 481 -29.12 90.31 23.69
C TYR A 481 -29.96 91.42 23.07
N ALA A 482 -29.94 92.61 23.66
CA ALA A 482 -30.60 93.79 23.10
C ALA A 482 -29.89 94.25 21.81
N THR A 483 -30.65 94.52 20.75
CA THR A 483 -30.11 95.00 19.47
C THR A 483 -30.37 96.49 19.29
N THR A 484 -31.63 96.93 19.34
CA THR A 484 -32.02 98.34 19.29
C THR A 484 -33.40 98.51 19.93
N GLY A 485 -33.55 99.49 20.82
CA GLY A 485 -34.79 99.68 21.58
C GLY A 485 -35.13 98.46 22.45
N ALA A 486 -36.39 98.03 22.42
CA ALA A 486 -36.88 96.84 23.11
C ALA A 486 -36.65 95.52 22.34
N ASN A 487 -36.04 95.57 21.14
CA ASN A 487 -35.80 94.37 20.34
C ASN A 487 -34.61 93.57 20.88
N ARG A 488 -34.78 92.25 20.98
CA ARG A 488 -33.78 91.32 21.50
C ARG A 488 -33.64 90.10 20.60
N VAL A 489 -32.45 89.51 20.60
CA VAL A 489 -32.15 88.26 19.89
C VAL A 489 -31.64 87.23 20.87
N ALA A 490 -32.25 86.05 20.88
CA ALA A 490 -31.81 84.91 21.65
C ALA A 490 -31.29 83.80 20.72
N PHE A 491 -30.29 83.06 21.18
CA PHE A 491 -29.70 81.94 20.46
C PHE A 491 -29.83 80.68 21.32
N GLY A 492 -30.06 79.54 20.70
CA GLY A 492 -30.27 78.26 21.38
C GLY A 492 -29.99 77.08 20.44
N GLY A 493 -29.83 75.89 21.02
CA GLY A 493 -29.53 74.65 20.28
C GLY A 493 -30.67 74.17 19.37
N SER A 494 -31.91 74.53 19.68
CA SER A 494 -33.09 74.23 18.89
C SER A 494 -34.14 75.33 18.99
N TYR A 495 -35.16 75.28 18.13
CA TYR A 495 -36.32 76.17 18.19
C TYR A 495 -37.02 76.09 19.56
N ASP A 496 -37.11 74.89 20.15
CA ASP A 496 -37.65 74.68 21.49
C ASP A 496 -36.83 75.38 22.56
N ALA A 497 -35.49 75.36 22.46
CA ALA A 497 -34.63 76.04 23.43
C ALA A 497 -34.73 77.57 23.31
N VAL A 498 -34.89 78.11 22.11
CA VAL A 498 -35.06 79.56 21.91
C VAL A 498 -36.43 80.02 22.39
N SER A 499 -37.52 79.37 21.99
CA SER A 499 -38.89 79.73 22.38
C SER A 499 -39.14 79.63 23.89
N SER A 500 -38.52 78.65 24.55
CA SER A 500 -38.56 78.53 26.02
C SER A 500 -37.71 79.59 26.72
N THR A 501 -36.55 79.95 26.15
CA THR A 501 -35.69 81.02 26.69
C THR A 501 -36.34 82.40 26.56
N THR A 502 -37.06 82.68 25.46
CA THR A 502 -37.73 83.97 25.22
C THR A 502 -39.11 84.09 25.88
N GLY A 503 -39.64 83.00 26.44
CA GLY A 503 -40.98 82.97 27.03
C GLY A 503 -42.12 82.89 25.99
N GLU A 504 -41.81 82.60 24.73
CA GLU A 504 -42.81 82.34 23.67
C GLU A 504 -43.59 81.04 23.94
N SER A 505 -42.92 80.05 24.54
CA SER A 505 -43.50 78.74 24.87
C SER A 505 -43.10 78.30 26.29
N ALA A 506 -44.02 77.64 27.01
CA ALA A 506 -43.80 77.18 28.38
C ALA A 506 -42.95 75.88 28.48
N ASN A 507 -42.16 75.58 27.45
CA ASN A 507 -41.39 74.35 27.37
C ASN A 507 -40.19 74.38 28.36
N THR A 508 -39.83 73.25 28.95
CA THR A 508 -38.71 73.18 29.90
C THR A 508 -37.37 73.07 29.17
N LEU A 509 -36.38 73.90 29.53
CA LEU A 509 -35.01 73.74 29.02
C LEU A 509 -34.39 72.47 29.60
N THR A 510 -33.82 71.65 28.71
CA THR A 510 -33.11 70.41 29.06
C THR A 510 -31.78 70.33 28.30
N THR A 511 -30.91 69.40 28.66
CA THR A 511 -29.63 69.20 27.97
C THR A 511 -29.81 68.70 26.53
N THR A 512 -30.98 68.15 26.18
CA THR A 512 -31.29 67.65 24.83
C THR A 512 -31.62 68.78 23.84
N ASN A 513 -32.37 69.81 24.27
CA ASN A 513 -32.74 70.93 23.39
C ASN A 513 -31.74 72.10 23.45
N THR A 514 -30.89 72.19 24.48
CA THR A 514 -29.86 73.24 24.62
C THR A 514 -28.54 72.90 23.93
N SER A 515 -28.40 71.70 23.35
CA SER A 515 -27.21 71.29 22.58
C SER A 515 -27.19 71.94 21.19
N PHE A 516 -26.16 72.74 20.89
CA PHE A 516 -25.90 73.27 19.54
C PHE A 516 -25.39 72.19 18.59
N PHE A 517 -24.56 71.28 19.10
CA PHE A 517 -24.06 70.10 18.41
C PHE A 517 -24.24 68.89 19.32
N ASN A 518 -24.86 67.83 18.81
CA ASN A 518 -25.18 66.63 19.57
C ASN A 518 -24.70 65.38 18.83
N LEU A 519 -23.40 65.14 18.87
CA LEU A 519 -22.73 64.02 18.18
C LEU A 519 -22.03 63.13 19.21
N PRO A 520 -22.74 62.53 20.19
CA PRO A 520 -22.11 61.68 21.20
C PRO A 520 -21.46 60.45 20.56
N ALA A 521 -20.50 59.86 21.28
CA ALA A 521 -19.98 58.55 20.94
C ALA A 521 -21.11 57.51 21.07
N VAL A 522 -21.13 56.54 20.18
CA VAL A 522 -22.05 55.40 20.23
C VAL A 522 -21.33 54.20 20.83
N GLY A 523 -22.03 53.40 21.62
CA GLY A 523 -21.51 52.14 22.16
C GLY A 523 -21.33 51.08 21.08
N PHE A 524 -20.46 50.10 21.33
CA PHE A 524 -20.28 48.91 20.49
C PHE A 524 -20.70 47.65 21.24
N GLY A 525 -21.30 46.69 20.52
CA GLY A 525 -21.62 45.37 21.05
C GLY A 525 -22.60 45.38 22.23
N ASN A 526 -22.54 44.33 23.04
CA ASN A 526 -23.48 44.03 24.14
C ASN A 526 -23.36 44.99 25.34
N GLY A 527 -23.72 46.26 25.18
CA GLY A 527 -24.04 47.17 26.29
C GLY A 527 -22.87 47.90 26.93
N VAL A 528 -21.73 48.05 26.25
CA VAL A 528 -20.65 48.91 26.73
C VAL A 528 -20.94 50.37 26.34
N ASN A 529 -21.21 51.20 27.34
CA ASN A 529 -21.48 52.61 27.13
C ASN A 529 -20.18 53.42 27.08
N PRO A 530 -20.06 54.42 26.19
CA PRO A 530 -18.92 55.33 26.17
C PRO A 530 -18.77 56.11 27.48
N ALA A 531 -17.52 56.30 27.91
CA ALA A 531 -17.21 57.18 29.02
C ALA A 531 -17.35 58.64 28.56
N ALA A 532 -17.96 59.49 29.39
CA ALA A 532 -18.18 60.89 29.08
C ALA A 532 -17.51 61.80 30.13
N PHE A 533 -16.95 62.91 29.67
CA PHE A 533 -16.40 63.98 30.49
C PHE A 533 -17.05 65.31 30.08
N ALA A 534 -17.70 65.99 31.01
CA ALA A 534 -18.42 67.22 30.78
C ALA A 534 -17.84 68.39 31.59
N VAL A 535 -17.71 69.54 30.94
CA VAL A 535 -17.32 70.81 31.55
C VAL A 535 -18.39 71.85 31.24
N SER A 536 -18.82 72.58 32.27
CA SER A 536 -19.72 73.72 32.12
C SER A 536 -18.98 75.00 32.49
N LEU A 537 -18.97 75.97 31.59
CA LEU A 537 -18.60 77.35 31.90
C LEU A 537 -19.87 78.13 32.19
N PHE A 538 -19.97 78.69 33.40
CA PHE A 538 -21.14 79.44 33.84
C PHE A 538 -20.75 80.72 34.57
N SER A 539 -21.66 81.69 34.59
CA SER A 539 -21.50 82.92 35.37
C SER A 539 -21.77 82.67 36.87
N SER A 540 -21.23 83.49 37.77
CA SER A 540 -21.52 83.37 39.21
C SER A 540 -23.01 83.53 39.55
N ALA A 541 -23.76 84.21 38.69
CA ALA A 541 -25.22 84.33 38.78
C ALA A 541 -25.98 83.11 38.22
N ALA A 542 -25.28 82.08 37.72
CA ALA A 542 -25.82 80.84 37.16
C ALA A 542 -26.92 81.06 36.10
N ASN A 543 -26.79 82.13 35.31
CA ASN A 543 -27.80 82.55 34.33
C ASN A 543 -27.40 82.29 32.87
N ARG A 544 -26.14 81.90 32.63
CA ARG A 544 -25.61 81.57 31.31
C ARG A 544 -24.70 80.35 31.45
N PHE A 545 -24.90 79.36 30.60
CA PHE A 545 -24.12 78.13 30.59
C PHE A 545 -23.59 77.85 29.19
N LEU A 546 -22.35 77.38 29.14
CA LEU A 546 -21.74 76.76 27.97
C LEU A 546 -21.24 75.38 28.41
N ASN A 547 -21.86 74.34 27.89
CA ASN A 547 -21.60 72.96 28.24
C ASN A 547 -20.86 72.27 27.10
N LEU A 548 -19.70 71.71 27.40
CA LEU A 548 -18.93 70.85 26.50
C LEU A 548 -18.84 69.45 27.12
N GLU A 549 -19.26 68.43 26.39
CA GLU A 549 -19.13 67.03 26.76
C GLU A 549 -18.34 66.30 25.68
N ILE A 550 -17.30 65.58 26.08
CA ILE A 550 -16.55 64.68 25.21
C ILE A 550 -16.84 63.27 25.68
N SER A 551 -17.17 62.39 24.74
CA SER A 551 -17.46 60.99 24.99
C SER A 551 -16.55 60.11 24.14
N ALA A 552 -16.00 59.06 24.74
CA ALA A 552 -15.07 58.16 24.07
C ALA A 552 -15.25 56.72 24.55
N LEU A 553 -15.05 55.78 23.63
CA LEU A 553 -15.03 54.35 23.90
C LEU A 553 -13.98 53.68 23.02
N GLU A 554 -13.21 52.78 23.61
CA GLU A 554 -12.43 51.79 22.89
C GLU A 554 -12.65 50.44 23.57
N ALA A 555 -13.08 49.45 22.82
CA ALA A 555 -13.40 48.12 23.30
C ALA A 555 -12.75 47.07 22.38
N ASP A 556 -12.11 46.07 23.00
CA ASP A 556 -11.53 44.89 22.35
C ASP A 556 -12.19 43.66 22.99
N GLY A 557 -12.76 42.79 22.15
CA GLY A 557 -13.50 41.60 22.53
C GLY A 557 -12.99 40.38 21.78
N ARG A 558 -12.42 39.41 22.51
CA ARG A 558 -11.88 38.17 21.92
C ARG A 558 -12.62 36.95 22.42
N GLY A 559 -13.05 36.12 21.49
CA GLY A 559 -13.73 34.85 21.72
C GLY A 559 -12.96 33.69 21.12
N LYS A 560 -12.91 32.56 21.84
CA LYS A 560 -12.40 31.30 21.28
C LYS A 560 -13.29 30.15 21.72
N ILE A 561 -13.86 29.44 20.76
CA ILE A 561 -14.70 28.27 20.97
C ILE A 561 -14.02 27.05 20.34
N VAL A 562 -13.90 25.98 21.11
CA VAL A 562 -13.36 24.70 20.61
C VAL A 562 -14.39 23.61 20.88
N SER A 563 -14.84 22.93 19.82
CA SER A 563 -15.71 21.77 19.90
C SER A 563 -14.97 20.53 19.40
N SER A 564 -14.91 19.45 20.20
CA SER A 564 -14.15 18.25 19.86
C SER A 564 -14.98 16.95 19.95
N PRO A 565 -15.90 16.68 19.01
CA PRO A 565 -16.64 15.41 18.98
C PRO A 565 -15.71 14.24 18.62
N ARG A 566 -15.93 13.09 19.28
CA ARG A 566 -15.13 11.88 19.12
C ARG A 566 -16.05 10.67 18.97
N VAL A 567 -15.77 9.81 18.01
CA VAL A 567 -16.56 8.60 17.76
C VAL A 567 -15.63 7.45 17.39
N VAL A 568 -15.96 6.24 17.83
CA VAL A 568 -15.26 5.01 17.47
C VAL A 568 -16.19 4.16 16.62
N THR A 569 -15.69 3.65 15.50
CA THR A 569 -16.45 2.78 14.61
C THR A 569 -15.56 1.71 13.99
N ALA A 570 -16.17 0.66 13.45
CA ALA A 570 -15.49 -0.35 12.66
C ALA A 570 -15.19 0.16 11.25
N ASP A 571 -14.20 -0.46 10.59
CA ASP A 571 -13.91 -0.23 9.18
C ASP A 571 -15.17 -0.40 8.31
N GLN A 572 -15.41 0.55 7.41
CA GLN A 572 -16.57 0.63 6.50
C GLN A 572 -17.96 0.77 7.17
N VAL A 573 -18.02 1.07 8.47
CA VAL A 573 -19.28 1.27 9.19
C VAL A 573 -19.49 2.75 9.50
N LYS A 574 -20.59 3.31 9.01
CA LYS A 574 -21.02 4.68 9.29
C LYS A 574 -21.34 4.87 10.78
N ALA A 575 -20.80 5.93 11.37
CA ALA A 575 -21.10 6.34 12.74
C ALA A 575 -21.54 7.80 12.80
N LEU A 576 -22.41 8.11 13.76
CA LEU A 576 -23.02 9.41 13.98
C LEU A 576 -22.93 9.77 15.47
N ILE A 577 -22.47 10.99 15.77
CA ILE A 577 -22.60 11.61 17.08
C ILE A 577 -23.22 13.00 16.91
N GLU A 578 -24.31 13.29 17.62
CA GLU A 578 -24.97 14.59 17.58
C GLU A 578 -25.33 15.12 18.98
N GLN A 579 -25.20 16.43 19.18
CA GLN A 579 -25.61 17.15 20.39
C GLN A 579 -26.24 18.49 19.99
N GLY A 580 -27.47 18.77 20.42
CA GLY A 580 -28.15 20.02 20.08
C GLY A 580 -29.53 20.17 20.68
N THR A 581 -30.26 21.15 20.18
CA THR A 581 -31.65 21.43 20.58
C THR A 581 -32.55 21.50 19.34
N GLU A 582 -33.82 21.19 19.52
CA GLU A 582 -34.82 21.30 18.46
C GLU A 582 -35.70 22.53 18.67
N TYR A 583 -35.85 23.34 17.63
CA TYR A 583 -36.74 24.51 17.63
C TYR A 583 -38.03 24.21 16.86
N PRO A 584 -39.20 24.55 17.42
CA PRO A 584 -40.49 24.38 16.74
C PRO A 584 -40.72 25.51 15.71
N TYR A 585 -41.16 25.15 14.51
CA TYR A 585 -41.57 26.05 13.44
C TYR A 585 -43.02 25.78 13.07
N GLN A 586 -43.79 26.85 12.84
CA GLN A 586 -45.13 26.73 12.30
C GLN A 586 -45.04 26.53 10.78
N THR A 587 -45.61 25.43 10.30
CA THR A 587 -45.68 25.07 8.88
C THR A 587 -47.14 24.95 8.47
N ALA A 588 -47.47 25.43 7.27
CA ALA A 588 -48.81 25.23 6.72
C ALA A 588 -48.95 23.78 6.23
N THR A 589 -49.91 23.05 6.77
CA THR A 589 -50.28 21.73 6.24
C THR A 589 -51.03 21.89 4.92
N SER A 590 -51.11 20.80 4.15
CA SER A 590 -51.88 20.74 2.88
C SER A 590 -53.36 21.10 3.03
N SER A 591 -53.92 21.08 4.25
CA SER A 591 -55.30 21.46 4.57
C SER A 591 -55.46 22.91 5.02
N GLY A 592 -54.39 23.73 5.00
CA GLY A 592 -54.40 25.12 5.47
C GLY A 592 -54.32 25.30 6.99
N ALA A 593 -54.28 24.20 7.77
CA ALA A 593 -54.07 24.25 9.21
C ALA A 593 -52.57 24.41 9.55
N THR A 594 -52.25 25.06 10.66
CA THR A 594 -50.88 25.18 11.17
C THR A 594 -50.42 23.90 11.87
N ALA A 595 -49.32 23.29 11.42
CA ALA A 595 -48.63 22.20 12.12
C ALA A 595 -47.26 22.65 12.64
N ILE A 596 -46.85 22.10 13.78
CA ILE A 596 -45.54 22.39 14.37
C ILE A 596 -44.53 21.36 13.84
N ALA A 597 -43.49 21.83 13.15
CA ALA A 597 -42.37 21.02 12.68
C ALA A 597 -41.10 21.41 13.43
N PHE A 598 -40.36 20.42 13.95
CA PHE A 598 -39.11 20.67 14.64
C PHE A 598 -37.94 20.74 13.64
N ARG A 599 -37.04 21.70 13.83
CA ARG A 599 -35.73 21.74 13.16
C ARG A 599 -34.63 21.67 14.21
N LYS A 600 -33.65 20.81 13.97
CA LYS A 600 -32.48 20.64 14.84
C LYS A 600 -31.49 21.77 14.61
N ALA A 601 -30.93 22.28 15.70
CA ALA A 601 -29.69 23.04 15.70
C ALA A 601 -28.68 22.25 16.55
N ASN A 602 -27.80 21.48 15.89
CA ASN A 602 -26.87 20.57 16.54
C ASN A 602 -25.41 20.70 16.05
N LEU A 603 -24.50 20.26 16.91
CA LEU A 603 -23.18 19.80 16.51
C LEU A 603 -23.32 18.33 16.11
N LYS A 604 -23.06 18.02 14.84
CA LYS A 604 -23.13 16.68 14.26
C LYS A 604 -21.77 16.31 13.68
N LEU A 605 -21.26 15.12 14.00
CA LEU A 605 -20.18 14.47 13.28
C LEU A 605 -20.71 13.13 12.78
N GLU A 606 -20.77 13.00 11.45
CA GLU A 606 -21.07 11.77 10.75
C GLU A 606 -19.83 11.36 9.96
N VAL A 607 -19.40 10.11 10.10
CA VAL A 607 -18.19 9.62 9.44
C VAL A 607 -18.27 8.15 9.06
N THR A 608 -17.70 7.81 7.90
CA THR A 608 -17.46 6.43 7.48
C THR A 608 -15.97 6.27 7.16
N PRO A 609 -15.22 5.49 7.97
CA PRO A 609 -13.81 5.25 7.71
C PRO A 609 -13.58 4.04 6.79
N GLN A 610 -12.51 4.09 6.02
CA GLN A 610 -11.99 2.96 5.25
C GLN A 610 -10.47 2.86 5.41
N ILE A 611 -9.96 1.74 5.92
CA ILE A 611 -8.53 1.54 6.14
C ILE A 611 -7.87 0.94 4.89
N THR A 612 -6.88 1.63 4.34
CA THR A 612 -6.09 1.17 3.19
C THR A 612 -5.06 0.09 3.61
N PRO A 613 -4.55 -0.72 2.67
CA PRO A 613 -3.48 -1.70 2.94
C PRO A 613 -2.19 -1.06 3.48
N GLU A 614 -1.89 0.18 3.06
CA GLU A 614 -0.74 0.98 3.50
C GLU A 614 -0.88 1.49 4.95
N GLY A 615 -2.09 1.44 5.53
CA GLY A 615 -2.39 1.91 6.89
C GLY A 615 -2.97 3.33 6.98
N SER A 616 -3.08 4.05 5.87
CA SER A 616 -3.83 5.31 5.78
C SER A 616 -5.34 5.07 5.81
N ILE A 617 -6.10 6.09 6.21
CA ILE A 617 -7.54 6.01 6.44
C ILE A 617 -8.23 7.02 5.52
N ILE A 618 -9.11 6.51 4.66
CA ILE A 618 -10.04 7.33 3.88
C ILE A 618 -11.24 7.61 4.78
N LEU A 619 -11.67 8.86 4.86
CA LEU A 619 -12.80 9.28 5.67
C LEU A 619 -13.82 10.00 4.79
N ASP A 620 -15.03 9.48 4.74
CA ASP A 620 -16.20 10.23 4.29
C ASP A 620 -16.78 10.96 5.50
N VAL A 621 -16.74 12.28 5.48
CA VAL A 621 -17.03 13.13 6.64
C VAL A 621 -18.15 14.10 6.31
N ASP A 622 -19.15 14.16 7.18
CA ASP A 622 -20.18 15.20 7.22
C ASP A 622 -20.19 15.79 8.63
N ILE A 623 -19.72 17.04 8.73
CA ILE A 623 -19.70 17.82 9.96
C ILE A 623 -20.73 18.94 9.83
N ASN A 624 -21.53 19.12 10.88
CA ASN A 624 -22.40 20.27 11.02
C ASN A 624 -22.23 20.92 12.39
N LYS A 625 -22.25 22.24 12.44
CA LYS A 625 -22.23 23.04 13.67
C LYS A 625 -23.27 24.15 13.54
N ASP A 626 -24.45 23.87 14.05
CA ASP A 626 -25.50 24.86 14.11
C ASP A 626 -25.53 25.59 15.45
N SER A 627 -25.98 26.84 15.41
CA SER A 627 -26.30 27.63 16.60
C SER A 627 -27.62 28.38 16.44
N ARG A 628 -28.19 28.80 17.57
CA ARG A 628 -29.37 29.65 17.59
C ARG A 628 -29.05 31.01 16.95
N GLY A 629 -29.81 31.40 15.94
CA GLY A 629 -29.77 32.71 15.30
C GLY A 629 -30.78 33.70 15.89
N GLU A 630 -31.10 34.74 15.11
CA GLU A 630 -32.04 35.80 15.50
C GLU A 630 -33.48 35.30 15.66
N THR A 631 -34.25 35.89 16.56
CA THR A 631 -35.68 35.59 16.70
C THR A 631 -36.45 36.39 15.64
N THR A 632 -37.15 35.71 14.73
CA THR A 632 -38.04 36.33 13.73
C THR A 632 -39.51 36.11 14.08
N THR A 633 -40.42 36.87 13.46
CA THR A 633 -41.88 36.69 13.60
C THR A 633 -42.35 35.28 13.22
N ALA A 634 -41.61 34.59 12.33
CA ALA A 634 -41.94 33.24 11.84
C ALA A 634 -41.26 32.10 12.63
N GLY A 635 -40.44 32.43 13.63
CA GLY A 635 -39.64 31.46 14.39
C GLY A 635 -38.20 31.92 14.58
N ILE A 636 -37.38 31.07 15.18
CA ILE A 636 -35.97 31.37 15.47
C ILE A 636 -35.13 31.04 14.23
N ALA A 637 -34.21 31.88 13.79
CA ALA A 637 -33.28 31.54 12.72
C ALA A 637 -32.22 30.54 13.23
N ILE A 638 -31.61 29.76 12.35
CA ILE A 638 -30.51 28.83 12.69
C ILE A 638 -29.29 29.24 11.87
N ASN A 639 -28.19 29.55 12.55
CA ASN A 639 -26.91 29.77 11.90
C ASN A 639 -26.28 28.41 11.67
N THR A 640 -25.93 28.08 10.43
CA THR A 640 -25.43 26.76 10.04
C THR A 640 -23.99 26.84 9.54
N LYS A 641 -23.16 25.89 9.96
CA LYS A 641 -21.77 25.73 9.49
C LYS A 641 -21.57 24.26 9.14
N HIS A 642 -21.52 23.95 7.85
CA HIS A 642 -21.55 22.58 7.36
C HIS A 642 -20.41 22.30 6.37
N VAL A 643 -19.78 21.13 6.51
CA VAL A 643 -18.73 20.64 5.62
C VAL A 643 -18.98 19.16 5.34
N GLN A 644 -19.01 18.81 4.05
CA GLN A 644 -19.07 17.44 3.56
C GLN A 644 -17.90 17.20 2.61
N THR A 645 -17.08 16.18 2.88
CA THR A 645 -15.91 15.88 2.05
C THR A 645 -15.44 14.43 2.21
N GLN A 646 -14.54 14.02 1.33
CA GLN A 646 -13.79 12.77 1.43
C GLN A 646 -12.30 13.10 1.49
N VAL A 647 -11.60 12.61 2.52
CA VAL A 647 -10.17 12.89 2.73
C VAL A 647 -9.39 11.62 3.06
N LEU A 648 -8.15 11.52 2.57
CA LEU A 648 -7.22 10.47 2.95
C LEU A 648 -6.22 11.04 3.97
N VAL A 649 -6.11 10.39 5.12
CA VAL A 649 -5.28 10.83 6.24
C VAL A 649 -4.43 9.67 6.74
N GLU A 650 -3.19 9.96 7.13
CA GLU A 650 -2.32 8.96 7.76
C GLU A 650 -2.85 8.56 9.15
N ASN A 651 -2.52 7.36 9.60
CA ASN A 651 -2.93 6.87 10.92
C ASN A 651 -2.32 7.73 12.05
N GLY A 652 -3.18 8.44 12.79
CA GLY A 652 -2.78 9.38 13.85
C GLY A 652 -2.38 10.76 13.35
N GLY A 653 -2.38 10.99 12.03
CA GLY A 653 -2.15 12.31 11.43
C GLY A 653 -3.36 13.22 11.59
N THR A 654 -3.14 14.53 11.59
CA THR A 654 -4.21 15.54 11.61
C THR A 654 -4.23 16.28 10.28
N VAL A 655 -5.40 16.39 9.66
CA VAL A 655 -5.61 17.19 8.45
C VAL A 655 -6.58 18.35 8.73
N VAL A 656 -6.32 19.49 8.12
CA VAL A 656 -7.28 20.61 8.05
C VAL A 656 -8.21 20.31 6.87
N ILE A 657 -9.48 20.09 7.16
CA ILE A 657 -10.47 19.78 6.12
C ILE A 657 -10.99 21.05 5.45
N GLY A 658 -11.08 22.14 6.22
CA GLY A 658 -11.53 23.41 5.71
C GLY A 658 -11.57 24.49 6.78
N GLY A 659 -11.84 25.71 6.31
CA GLY A 659 -12.01 26.86 7.17
C GLY A 659 -12.63 28.05 6.44
N ILE A 660 -13.13 29.01 7.21
CA ILE A 660 -13.71 30.27 6.72
C ILE A 660 -13.07 31.40 7.52
N PHE A 661 -12.50 32.37 6.82
CA PHE A 661 -12.02 33.61 7.41
C PHE A 661 -12.89 34.76 6.90
N SER A 662 -13.41 35.57 7.81
CA SER A 662 -14.22 36.75 7.50
C SER A 662 -13.69 37.95 8.28
N GLN A 663 -13.60 39.09 7.62
CA GLN A 663 -13.24 40.36 8.24
C GLN A 663 -14.17 41.45 7.70
N THR A 664 -14.84 42.14 8.59
CA THR A 664 -15.73 43.27 8.29
C THR A 664 -15.18 44.50 8.98
N GLU A 665 -14.81 45.52 8.21
CA GLU A 665 -14.39 46.82 8.72
C GLU A 665 -15.41 47.88 8.35
N THR A 666 -15.87 48.63 9.36
CA THR A 666 -16.84 49.71 9.21
C THR A 666 -16.25 50.99 9.79
N GLU A 667 -16.19 52.04 8.99
CA GLU A 667 -15.79 53.38 9.41
C GLU A 667 -16.90 54.38 9.10
N ASP A 668 -17.54 54.90 10.14
CA ASP A 668 -18.59 55.91 10.04
C ASP A 668 -18.10 57.25 10.59
N VAL A 669 -18.24 58.31 9.80
CA VAL A 669 -17.89 59.68 10.20
C VAL A 669 -19.09 60.59 9.97
N SER A 670 -19.67 61.08 11.07
CA SER A 670 -20.73 62.10 11.02
C SER A 670 -20.14 63.42 11.51
N LYS A 671 -20.25 64.48 10.70
CA LYS A 671 -19.60 65.77 10.98
C LYS A 671 -20.49 66.95 10.63
N VAL A 672 -20.23 68.08 11.29
CA VAL A 672 -20.79 69.37 10.89
C VAL A 672 -20.06 69.84 9.62
N PRO A 673 -20.77 70.19 8.53
CA PRO A 673 -20.14 70.75 7.33
C PRO A 673 -19.28 71.98 7.67
N LEU A 674 -18.15 72.15 6.98
CA LEU A 674 -17.15 73.20 7.22
C LEU A 674 -16.36 73.03 8.53
N LEU A 675 -17.04 73.02 9.68
CA LEU A 675 -16.40 73.01 11.01
C LEU A 675 -15.70 71.69 11.33
N GLY A 676 -16.22 70.55 10.84
CA GLY A 676 -15.62 69.23 11.06
C GLY A 676 -14.31 68.99 10.31
N ASP A 677 -13.99 69.82 9.32
CA ASP A 677 -12.81 69.68 8.45
C ASP A 677 -11.64 70.61 8.82
N ILE A 678 -11.80 71.42 9.87
CA ILE A 678 -10.73 72.28 10.39
C ILE A 678 -9.62 71.40 10.98
N PRO A 679 -8.33 71.61 10.64
CA PRO A 679 -7.22 70.88 11.26
C PRO A 679 -7.22 71.05 12.78
N VAL A 680 -6.99 69.95 13.52
CA VAL A 680 -7.00 69.88 14.99
C VAL A 680 -8.38 70.11 15.63
N LEU A 681 -9.02 71.25 15.35
CA LEU A 681 -10.29 71.66 15.96
C LEU A 681 -11.51 70.91 15.40
N GLY A 682 -11.43 70.36 14.19
CA GLY A 682 -12.53 69.64 13.56
C GLY A 682 -12.97 68.39 14.32
N ASN A 683 -12.12 67.83 15.19
CA ASN A 683 -12.47 66.73 16.09
C ASN A 683 -13.54 67.10 17.13
N LEU A 684 -13.77 68.39 17.39
CA LEU A 684 -14.85 68.86 18.27
C LEU A 684 -16.21 68.95 17.55
N PHE A 685 -16.21 68.81 16.22
CA PHE A 685 -17.40 68.97 15.37
C PHE A 685 -17.69 67.72 14.52
N LYS A 686 -17.15 66.57 14.92
CA LYS A 686 -17.43 65.27 14.29
C LYS A 686 -17.45 64.14 15.30
N THR A 687 -18.22 63.10 15.00
CA THR A 687 -18.13 61.79 15.64
C THR A 687 -17.51 60.82 14.65
N LYS A 688 -16.60 59.98 15.14
CA LYS A 688 -15.92 58.96 14.36
C LYS A 688 -16.08 57.62 15.05
N THR A 689 -16.59 56.65 14.32
CA THR A 689 -16.86 55.29 14.76
C THR A 689 -16.09 54.35 13.85
N THR A 690 -15.21 53.53 14.41
CA THR A 690 -14.46 52.50 13.69
C THR A 690 -14.73 51.15 14.35
N ALA A 691 -15.25 50.19 13.60
CA ALA A 691 -15.50 48.83 14.05
C ALA A 691 -14.79 47.84 13.12
N SER A 692 -14.22 46.78 13.69
CA SER A 692 -13.57 45.69 12.98
C SER A 692 -13.98 44.37 13.62
N ASP A 693 -14.71 43.55 12.89
CA ASP A 693 -15.11 42.21 13.32
C ASP A 693 -14.38 41.17 12.46
N LYS A 694 -13.57 40.32 13.10
CA LYS A 694 -12.86 39.21 12.48
C LYS A 694 -13.38 37.90 13.04
N SER A 695 -13.66 36.95 12.18
CA SER A 695 -14.02 35.59 12.57
C SER A 695 -13.26 34.56 11.73
N GLU A 696 -12.74 33.54 12.39
CA GLU A 696 -12.00 32.44 11.79
C GLU A 696 -12.56 31.10 12.27
N LEU A 697 -12.99 30.27 11.33
CA LEU A 697 -13.42 28.90 11.55
C LEU A 697 -12.40 27.96 10.94
N LEU A 698 -11.91 26.98 11.70
CA LEU A 698 -11.05 25.90 11.24
C LEU A 698 -11.59 24.55 11.70
N ILE A 699 -11.60 23.57 10.79
CA ILE A 699 -12.04 22.20 11.06
C ILE A 699 -10.89 21.24 10.82
N PHE A 700 -10.49 20.56 11.89
CA PHE A 700 -9.45 19.53 11.89
C PHE A 700 -10.07 18.16 12.07
N ILE A 701 -9.46 17.15 11.46
CA ILE A 701 -9.79 15.74 11.71
C ILE A 701 -8.52 14.93 11.95
N THR A 702 -8.61 14.03 12.91
CA THR A 702 -7.54 13.11 13.32
C THR A 702 -8.11 11.71 13.48
N PRO A 703 -7.91 10.79 12.52
CA PRO A 703 -8.26 9.40 12.70
C PRO A 703 -7.11 8.61 13.35
N ARG A 704 -7.46 7.63 14.18
CA ARG A 704 -6.50 6.73 14.82
C ARG A 704 -7.04 5.31 14.82
N THR A 705 -6.29 4.37 14.25
CA THR A 705 -6.63 2.95 14.38
C THR A 705 -6.44 2.49 15.82
N ILE A 706 -7.41 1.77 16.37
CA ILE A 706 -7.32 1.14 17.68
C ILE A 706 -6.75 -0.26 17.45
N GLY A 707 -5.47 -0.43 17.78
CA GLY A 707 -4.85 -1.75 17.85
C GLY A 707 -5.18 -2.46 19.17
N ASP A 708 -5.24 -3.78 19.13
CA ASP A 708 -5.60 -4.69 20.23
C ASP A 708 -4.66 -4.64 21.46
N ARG A 709 -3.68 -3.73 21.47
CA ARG A 709 -2.73 -3.51 22.58
C ARG A 709 -3.09 -2.35 23.51
N GLY A 710 -4.21 -1.66 23.26
CA GLY A 710 -4.61 -0.47 24.02
C GLY A 710 -5.56 -0.69 25.20
N MET A 711 -6.20 -1.87 25.32
CA MET A 711 -7.14 -2.19 26.41
C MET A 711 -6.49 -3.08 27.46
N ALA A 712 -5.36 -2.64 28.00
CA ALA A 712 -4.77 -3.21 29.21
C ALA A 712 -3.94 -2.12 29.91
N ARG A 713 -4.60 -1.16 30.55
CA ARG A 713 -4.12 -0.47 31.74
C ARG A 713 -5.25 0.24 32.47
#